data_AF-A0AAV5RCE1-F1
#
_entry.id   AF-A0AAV5RCE1-F1
#
_cell.length_a   1.000
_cell.length_b   1.000
_cell.length_c   1.000
_cell.angle_alpha   90.00
_cell.angle_beta   90.00
_cell.angle_gamma   90.00
#
_symmetry.space_group_name_H-M   'P 1'
#
loop_
_entity.id
_entity.type
_entity.pdbx_description
1 polymer ?
#
loop_
_entity_poly.entity_id
_entity_poly.type
_entity_poly.pdbx_seq_one_letter_code
_entity_poly.pdbx_strand_id
1 'polypeptide(L)'
;MDSVRVILQAVQAGNYDLAFQTAKKEVQKDPENGTYLSLQLYTAGLMNDRQTVLETAKLACPKASAKTTQMFLAPTFLKFFEPELLLQAFSNAYRKEPTNVKLSQDWLDSALQIGDLPGAQKAMMAGLKHAKTNEAARKACYQVCLVMALIPDVPLFTDLANKMLEKHLPCITADECYVAALVFRKKDQSKLVEYLSKEAQVHLEGSIELQLLLLEGLIETKDFEGVFNYAVKQLKSINSFNYFEALNTAAVELQRVSDALDFINSLESHGFNQALAKIDLATKVKNQELDVDEQIVNYWSKYKSKLGTFKYFEKYITKDNISKLEAEPSFSNVNDVAAYVNLLKLRKFLGTSLVVDELVQNYESCKKFIPKEKTDYFVGTDLLLLAAETMLKSESDYKREQAVCLLEYALKADPCNFSVKCQLIHIYRSLNVFSRALHFYSDLSIQNLQHETLGHWLSMRLSTTVPDQVPVIQRRLEKNRENADKAGIYSSTALNMGGYRQFQGIFELGTKLVWNMHAVLLDLEKIKSARILRGTPLVTDLYRLPDTSKLLDVRDYTTAVNICEVGPKQGSEFLRLEIAKELAVKEKNIQHIAELPSRISKELTTIEQWCFDVICEVLDPEYTNNNPEGTTPKTLPELPELDFSLQKGNSPDWELYNYCYTILDTVKLTRQAKNVHLDLKPSLTNLVTSVTNDLNSYSSSASKSIKYGEKDKILRIIVEEHRKNLKKLKSLL
;
A
#
# COMPACT_ATOMS: atom_id res chain seq x y z
N MET A 1 15.90 19.60 -42.44
CA MET A 1 16.77 19.19 -41.30
C MET A 1 17.09 20.35 -40.37
N ASP A 2 17.23 21.58 -40.87
CA ASP A 2 17.52 22.76 -40.02
C ASP A 2 16.41 23.10 -39.02
N SER A 3 15.13 23.01 -39.41
CA SER A 3 14.00 23.31 -38.50
C SER A 3 13.97 22.40 -37.25
N VAL A 4 14.28 21.11 -37.39
CA VAL A 4 14.34 20.16 -36.26
C VAL A 4 15.45 20.56 -35.28
N ARG A 5 16.61 20.94 -35.80
CA ARG A 5 17.75 21.38 -34.99
C ARG A 5 17.42 22.66 -34.22
N VAL A 6 16.76 23.62 -34.86
CA VAL A 6 16.31 24.87 -34.22
C VAL A 6 15.33 24.58 -33.07
N ILE A 7 14.35 23.69 -33.27
CA ILE A 7 13.40 23.28 -32.23
C ILE A 7 14.15 22.65 -31.05
N LEU A 8 15.07 21.71 -31.31
CA LEU A 8 15.83 21.04 -30.24
C LEU A 8 16.78 21.99 -29.50
N GLN A 9 17.39 22.95 -30.20
CA GLN A 9 18.20 23.99 -29.56
C GLN A 9 17.36 24.89 -28.65
N ALA A 10 16.15 25.26 -29.07
CA ALA A 10 15.22 26.01 -28.22
C ALA A 10 14.81 25.21 -26.97
N VAL A 11 14.58 23.89 -27.10
CA VAL A 11 14.34 22.99 -25.98
C VAL A 11 15.54 22.94 -25.03
N GLN A 12 16.76 22.79 -25.56
CA GLN A 12 18.00 22.78 -24.76
C GLN A 12 18.23 24.10 -24.02
N ALA A 13 17.82 25.22 -24.63
CA ALA A 13 17.86 26.55 -24.01
C ALA A 13 16.73 26.79 -22.99
N GLY A 14 15.82 25.84 -22.79
CA GLY A 14 14.67 25.97 -21.87
C GLY A 14 13.53 26.83 -22.39
N ASN A 15 13.56 27.25 -23.66
CA ASN A 15 12.52 28.09 -24.27
C ASN A 15 11.46 27.21 -24.95
N TYR A 16 10.58 26.61 -24.14
CA TYR A 16 9.59 25.65 -24.61
C TYR A 16 8.48 26.29 -25.46
N ASP A 17 8.08 27.54 -25.16
CA ASP A 17 7.08 28.27 -25.93
C ASP A 17 7.53 28.48 -27.37
N LEU A 18 8.77 28.94 -27.57
CA LEU A 18 9.35 29.12 -28.90
C LEU A 18 9.48 27.80 -29.65
N ALA A 19 9.91 26.74 -28.94
CA ALA A 19 10.05 25.41 -29.52
C ALA A 19 8.69 24.86 -29.99
N PHE A 20 7.65 25.01 -29.17
CA PHE A 20 6.28 24.59 -29.50
C PHE A 20 5.70 25.37 -30.67
N GLN A 21 5.82 26.71 -30.67
CA GLN A 21 5.33 27.54 -31.77
C GLN A 21 6.03 27.21 -33.09
N THR A 22 7.34 26.97 -33.05
CA THR A 22 8.11 26.58 -34.24
C THR A 22 7.68 25.19 -34.72
N ALA A 23 7.52 24.22 -33.82
CA ALA A 23 7.04 22.88 -34.17
C ALA A 23 5.63 22.93 -34.79
N LYS A 24 4.70 23.70 -34.20
CA LYS A 24 3.35 23.90 -34.70
C LYS A 24 3.32 24.51 -36.11
N LYS A 25 4.18 25.50 -36.39
CA LYS A 25 4.33 26.08 -37.73
C LYS A 25 4.81 25.08 -38.76
N GLU A 26 5.75 24.21 -38.39
CA GLU A 26 6.25 23.17 -39.29
C GLU A 26 5.20 22.07 -39.53
N VAL A 27 4.41 21.71 -38.52
CA VAL A 27 3.25 20.80 -38.68
C VAL A 27 2.19 21.41 -39.58
N GLN A 28 1.95 22.72 -39.52
CA GLN A 28 1.02 23.39 -40.45
C GLN A 28 1.50 23.36 -41.91
N LYS A 29 2.82 23.40 -42.13
CA LYS A 29 3.41 23.30 -43.48
C LYS A 29 3.40 21.86 -44.01
N ASP A 30 3.63 20.88 -43.14
CA ASP A 30 3.68 19.46 -43.47
C ASP A 30 2.96 18.62 -42.40
N PRO A 31 1.61 18.52 -42.45
CA PRO A 31 0.81 17.82 -41.45
C PRO A 31 1.05 16.30 -41.42
N GLU A 32 1.62 15.75 -42.49
CA GLU A 32 1.89 14.32 -42.61
C GLU A 32 3.23 13.90 -42.00
N ASN A 33 4.06 14.86 -41.60
CA ASN A 33 5.38 14.58 -41.05
C ASN A 33 5.34 14.04 -39.61
N GLY A 34 5.59 12.74 -39.44
CA GLY A 34 5.66 12.10 -38.12
C GLY A 34 6.70 12.72 -37.18
N THR A 35 7.78 13.32 -37.70
CA THR A 35 8.82 13.95 -36.86
C THR A 35 8.34 15.27 -36.28
N TYR A 36 7.71 16.14 -37.09
CA TYR A 36 7.19 17.41 -36.61
C TYR A 36 6.02 17.23 -35.65
N LEU A 37 5.12 16.28 -35.92
CA LEU A 37 4.04 15.90 -35.00
C LEU A 37 4.59 15.43 -33.64
N SER A 38 5.62 14.59 -33.65
CA SER A 38 6.25 14.09 -32.42
C SER A 38 6.96 15.20 -31.65
N LEU A 39 7.58 16.16 -32.34
CA LEU A 39 8.21 17.34 -31.72
C LEU A 39 7.19 18.31 -31.13
N GLN A 40 6.07 18.54 -31.81
CA GLN A 40 4.96 19.35 -31.28
C GLN A 40 4.40 18.71 -30.01
N LEU A 41 4.19 17.38 -30.03
CA LEU A 41 3.75 16.63 -28.86
C LEU A 41 4.76 16.73 -27.71
N TYR A 42 6.04 16.52 -27.98
CA TYR A 42 7.09 16.59 -26.95
C TYR A 42 7.23 17.98 -26.33
N THR A 43 7.20 19.04 -27.15
CA THR A 43 7.28 20.42 -26.67
C THR A 43 6.03 20.84 -25.88
N ALA A 44 4.82 20.46 -26.32
CA ALA A 44 3.60 20.60 -25.52
C ALA A 44 3.72 19.86 -24.17
N GLY A 45 4.31 18.67 -24.20
CA GLY A 45 4.58 17.90 -23.00
C GLY A 45 5.53 18.58 -22.04
N LEU A 46 6.60 19.22 -22.53
CA LEU A 46 7.51 20.04 -21.69
C LEU A 46 6.80 21.24 -21.06
N MET A 47 5.82 21.82 -21.76
CA MET A 47 4.95 22.89 -21.24
C MET A 47 3.84 22.40 -20.28
N ASN A 48 3.72 21.09 -20.05
CA ASN A 48 2.67 20.44 -19.26
C ASN A 48 1.24 20.61 -19.82
N ASP A 49 1.10 20.80 -21.14
CA ASP A 49 -0.19 20.87 -21.82
C ASP A 49 -0.65 19.48 -22.28
N ARG A 50 -1.30 18.72 -21.37
CA ARG A 50 -1.76 17.35 -21.65
C ARG A 50 -2.82 17.29 -22.74
N GLN A 51 -3.74 18.26 -22.81
CA GLN A 51 -4.83 18.23 -23.78
C GLN A 51 -4.25 18.27 -25.21
N THR A 52 -3.34 19.21 -25.46
CA THR A 52 -2.62 19.27 -26.73
C THR A 52 -1.81 18.00 -27.00
N VAL A 53 -1.19 17.40 -25.97
CA VAL A 53 -0.48 16.12 -26.10
C VAL A 53 -1.42 15.01 -26.57
N LEU A 54 -2.59 14.84 -25.95
CA LEU A 54 -3.55 13.79 -26.30
C LEU A 54 -4.15 14.00 -27.70
N GLU A 55 -4.46 15.24 -28.06
CA GLU A 55 -4.96 15.58 -29.40
C GLU A 55 -3.89 15.31 -30.47
N THR A 56 -2.65 15.72 -30.23
CA THR A 56 -1.53 15.49 -31.15
C THR A 56 -1.14 14.01 -31.23
N ALA A 57 -1.30 13.25 -30.13
CA ALA A 57 -0.96 11.83 -30.07
C ALA A 57 -1.77 11.00 -31.07
N LYS A 58 -3.06 11.33 -31.27
CA LYS A 58 -3.93 10.68 -32.26
C LYS A 58 -3.35 10.74 -33.68
N LEU A 59 -2.63 11.81 -34.00
CA LEU A 59 -1.98 12.01 -35.30
C LEU A 59 -0.55 11.46 -35.33
N ALA A 60 0.18 11.58 -34.23
CA ALA A 60 1.60 11.22 -34.14
C ALA A 60 1.82 9.70 -34.01
N CYS A 61 1.02 8.99 -33.19
CA CYS A 61 1.19 7.56 -32.93
C CYS A 61 1.13 6.66 -34.19
N PRO A 62 0.19 6.86 -35.14
CA PRO A 62 0.19 6.11 -36.40
C PRO A 62 1.47 6.33 -37.24
N LYS A 63 2.06 7.52 -37.11
CA LYS A 63 3.25 7.95 -37.85
C LYS A 63 4.56 7.66 -37.11
N ALA A 64 4.51 7.01 -35.96
CA ALA A 64 5.68 6.66 -35.15
C ALA A 64 6.75 5.88 -35.96
N SER A 65 8.01 6.20 -35.72
CA SER A 65 9.22 5.49 -36.17
C SER A 65 10.09 5.17 -34.95
N ALA A 66 11.16 4.37 -35.10
CA ALA A 66 12.03 4.03 -33.97
C ALA A 66 12.59 5.31 -33.30
N LYS A 67 13.10 6.23 -34.12
CA LYS A 67 13.69 7.49 -33.66
C LYS A 67 12.68 8.39 -32.95
N THR A 68 11.49 8.60 -33.54
CA THR A 68 10.50 9.50 -32.91
C THR A 68 9.91 8.90 -31.65
N THR A 69 9.75 7.57 -31.61
CA THR A 69 9.24 6.86 -30.43
C THR A 69 10.20 7.00 -29.26
N GLN A 70 11.47 6.65 -29.44
CA GLN A 70 12.48 6.69 -28.38
C GLN A 70 12.76 8.13 -27.90
N MET A 71 12.85 9.09 -28.81
CA MET A 71 13.27 10.45 -28.45
C MET A 71 12.15 11.34 -27.92
N PHE A 72 10.91 11.14 -28.38
CA PHE A 72 9.84 12.13 -28.19
C PHE A 72 8.58 11.51 -27.59
N LEU A 73 8.04 10.46 -28.21
CA LEU A 73 6.76 9.89 -27.80
C LEU A 73 6.87 9.18 -26.45
N ALA A 74 7.82 8.25 -26.30
CA ALA A 74 7.94 7.46 -25.08
C ALA A 74 8.23 8.31 -23.82
N PRO A 75 9.19 9.26 -23.83
CA PRO A 75 9.40 10.15 -22.69
C PRO A 75 8.16 10.99 -22.33
N THR A 76 7.38 11.42 -23.34
CA THR A 76 6.17 12.20 -23.08
C THR A 76 5.05 11.34 -22.49
N PHE A 77 4.81 10.16 -23.05
CA PHE A 77 3.78 9.26 -22.55
C PHE A 77 4.13 8.71 -21.16
N LEU A 78 5.40 8.44 -20.85
CA LEU A 78 5.82 8.12 -19.48
C LEU A 78 5.59 9.30 -18.53
N LYS A 79 5.89 10.54 -18.95
CA LYS A 79 5.69 11.75 -18.13
C LYS A 79 4.24 11.97 -17.72
N PHE A 80 3.29 11.71 -18.61
CA PHE A 80 1.85 11.82 -18.34
C PHE A 80 1.19 10.50 -17.96
N PHE A 81 1.97 9.42 -17.85
CA PHE A 81 1.49 8.10 -17.53
C PHE A 81 0.37 7.62 -18.48
N GLU A 82 0.66 7.61 -19.78
CA GLU A 82 -0.22 7.18 -20.88
C GLU A 82 0.23 5.82 -21.45
N PRO A 83 0.01 4.70 -20.72
CA PRO A 83 0.56 3.39 -21.08
C PRO A 83 0.05 2.85 -22.43
N GLU A 84 -1.21 3.10 -22.76
CA GLU A 84 -1.81 2.61 -24.01
C GLU A 84 -1.18 3.27 -25.24
N LEU A 85 -1.01 4.60 -25.20
CA LEU A 85 -0.36 5.37 -26.26
C LEU A 85 1.12 5.01 -26.39
N LEU A 86 1.80 4.76 -25.26
CA LEU A 86 3.19 4.29 -25.23
C LEU A 86 3.35 2.98 -26.01
N LEU A 87 2.56 1.97 -25.66
CA LEU A 87 2.62 0.65 -26.28
C LEU A 87 2.19 0.69 -27.76
N GLN A 88 1.21 1.53 -28.09
CA GLN A 88 0.78 1.74 -29.47
C GLN A 88 1.91 2.35 -30.32
N ALA A 89 2.62 3.35 -29.80
CA ALA A 89 3.74 3.98 -30.49
C ALA A 89 4.86 2.98 -30.81
N PHE A 90 5.25 2.15 -29.83
CA PHE A 90 6.23 1.07 -30.05
C PHE A 90 5.74 0.04 -31.07
N SER A 91 4.49 -0.39 -30.98
CA SER A 91 3.92 -1.36 -31.93
C SER A 91 3.94 -0.83 -33.37
N ASN A 92 3.55 0.44 -33.56
CA ASN A 92 3.55 1.08 -34.89
C ASN A 92 4.97 1.30 -35.43
N ALA A 93 5.90 1.72 -34.58
CA ALA A 93 7.31 1.86 -34.96
C ALA A 93 7.90 0.51 -35.39
N TYR A 94 7.63 -0.56 -34.64
CA TYR A 94 8.15 -1.89 -34.95
C TYR A 94 7.58 -2.45 -36.27
N ARG A 95 6.32 -2.16 -36.59
CA ARG A 95 5.74 -2.54 -37.90
C ARG A 95 6.48 -1.91 -39.08
N LYS A 96 7.02 -0.71 -38.92
CA LYS A 96 7.79 -0.02 -39.97
C LYS A 96 9.25 -0.46 -40.02
N GLU A 97 9.84 -0.72 -38.85
CA GLU A 97 11.25 -1.07 -38.70
C GLU A 97 11.41 -2.42 -37.97
N PRO A 98 10.91 -3.54 -38.54
CA PRO A 98 10.82 -4.82 -37.84
C PRO A 98 12.19 -5.45 -37.56
N THR A 99 13.24 -5.06 -38.27
CA THR A 99 14.61 -5.59 -38.10
C THR A 99 15.39 -4.89 -36.97
N ASN A 100 14.80 -3.87 -36.34
CA ASN A 100 15.45 -3.10 -35.29
C ASN A 100 15.36 -3.81 -33.93
N VAL A 101 16.37 -4.59 -33.58
CA VAL A 101 16.44 -5.34 -32.30
C VAL A 101 16.41 -4.41 -31.09
N LYS A 102 17.06 -3.24 -31.19
CA LYS A 102 17.06 -2.25 -30.11
C LYS A 102 15.64 -1.75 -29.83
N LEU A 103 14.83 -1.53 -30.87
CA LEU A 103 13.44 -1.13 -30.72
C LEU A 103 12.60 -2.17 -29.96
N SER A 104 12.80 -3.47 -30.21
CA SER A 104 12.12 -4.51 -29.43
C SER A 104 12.56 -4.54 -27.96
N GLN A 105 13.82 -4.25 -27.67
CA GLN A 105 14.32 -4.17 -26.29
C GLN A 105 13.76 -2.94 -25.57
N ASP A 106 13.79 -1.77 -26.20
CA ASP A 106 13.23 -0.54 -25.62
C ASP A 106 11.71 -0.67 -25.38
N TRP A 107 11.01 -1.38 -26.27
CA TRP A 107 9.60 -1.72 -26.09
C TRP A 107 9.39 -2.63 -24.88
N LEU A 108 10.22 -3.67 -24.73
CA LEU A 108 10.19 -4.56 -23.56
C LEU A 108 10.43 -3.78 -22.28
N ASP A 109 11.50 -2.98 -22.22
CA ASP A 109 11.86 -2.20 -21.02
C ASP A 109 10.75 -1.22 -20.65
N SER A 110 10.14 -0.56 -21.63
CA SER A 110 9.00 0.34 -21.42
C SER A 110 7.77 -0.39 -20.91
N ALA A 111 7.47 -1.57 -21.45
CA ALA A 111 6.33 -2.39 -21.01
C ALA A 111 6.53 -2.91 -19.58
N LEU A 112 7.74 -3.32 -19.22
CA LEU A 112 8.10 -3.72 -17.85
C LEU A 112 8.03 -2.54 -16.88
N GLN A 113 8.47 -1.34 -17.30
CA GLN A 113 8.42 -0.13 -16.48
C GLN A 113 6.99 0.27 -16.10
N ILE A 114 6.00 0.06 -16.98
CA ILE A 114 4.58 0.36 -16.69
C ILE A 114 3.81 -0.83 -16.10
N GLY A 115 4.45 -1.99 -15.92
CA GLY A 115 3.81 -3.20 -15.41
C GLY A 115 2.87 -3.89 -16.40
N ASP A 116 3.12 -3.82 -17.72
CA ASP A 116 2.26 -4.41 -18.76
C ASP A 116 2.85 -5.71 -19.35
N LEU A 117 2.45 -6.86 -18.80
CA LEU A 117 2.87 -8.18 -19.29
C LEU A 117 2.44 -8.46 -20.75
N PRO A 118 1.21 -8.16 -21.20
CA PRO A 118 0.83 -8.31 -22.60
C PRO A 118 1.73 -7.52 -23.57
N GLY A 119 2.11 -6.30 -23.23
CA GLY A 119 3.07 -5.49 -23.99
C GLY A 119 4.46 -6.12 -24.00
N ALA A 120 4.94 -6.58 -22.83
CA ALA A 120 6.22 -7.28 -22.72
C ALA A 120 6.24 -8.55 -23.57
N GLN A 121 5.16 -9.34 -23.58
CA GLN A 121 5.02 -10.53 -24.41
C GLN A 121 5.13 -10.20 -25.90
N LYS A 122 4.44 -9.15 -26.36
CA LYS A 122 4.51 -8.71 -27.77
C LYS A 122 5.93 -8.26 -28.15
N ALA A 123 6.60 -7.51 -27.26
CA ALA A 123 7.96 -7.06 -27.45
C ALA A 123 8.96 -8.23 -27.52
N MET A 124 8.82 -9.24 -26.65
CA MET A 124 9.66 -10.43 -26.66
C MET A 124 9.44 -11.29 -27.92
N MET A 125 8.18 -11.46 -28.36
CA MET A 125 7.88 -12.17 -29.62
C MET A 125 8.48 -11.47 -30.84
N ALA A 126 8.53 -10.14 -30.83
CA ALA A 126 9.22 -9.36 -31.84
C ALA A 126 10.74 -9.64 -31.81
N GLY A 127 11.36 -9.61 -30.63
CA GLY A 127 12.78 -9.91 -30.45
C GLY A 127 13.19 -11.34 -30.83
N LEU A 128 12.34 -12.33 -30.52
CA LEU A 128 12.59 -13.75 -30.80
C LEU A 128 12.88 -14.03 -32.28
N LYS A 129 12.25 -13.29 -33.21
CA LYS A 129 12.46 -13.44 -34.66
C LYS A 129 13.89 -13.12 -35.10
N HIS A 130 14.66 -12.40 -34.28
CA HIS A 130 16.01 -11.96 -34.57
C HIS A 130 17.08 -12.72 -33.79
N ALA A 131 16.70 -13.75 -33.04
CA ALA A 131 17.64 -14.61 -32.33
C ALA A 131 18.45 -15.44 -33.32
N LYS A 132 19.76 -15.16 -33.43
CA LYS A 132 20.66 -15.78 -34.43
C LYS A 132 21.34 -17.07 -33.96
N THR A 133 21.44 -17.30 -32.67
CA THR A 133 22.10 -18.48 -32.09
C THR A 133 21.08 -19.38 -31.39
N ASN A 134 21.36 -20.68 -31.32
CA ASN A 134 20.49 -21.63 -30.60
C ASN A 134 20.33 -21.25 -29.12
N GLU A 135 21.39 -20.77 -28.49
CA GLU A 135 21.36 -20.29 -27.11
C GLU A 135 20.47 -19.05 -26.96
N ALA A 136 20.61 -18.06 -27.84
CA ALA A 136 19.78 -16.86 -27.82
C ALA A 136 18.30 -17.20 -28.10
N ALA A 137 18.04 -18.14 -29.02
CA ALA A 137 16.69 -18.60 -29.33
C ALA A 137 16.06 -19.35 -28.15
N ARG A 138 16.82 -20.23 -27.49
CA ARG A 138 16.39 -20.94 -26.27
C ARG A 138 16.04 -19.95 -25.17
N LYS A 139 16.94 -19.01 -24.88
CA LYS A 139 16.73 -17.97 -23.85
C LYS A 139 15.49 -17.12 -24.14
N ALA A 140 15.37 -16.58 -25.35
CA ALA A 140 14.22 -15.79 -25.75
C ALA A 140 12.91 -16.62 -25.69
N CYS A 141 12.97 -17.91 -26.03
CA CYS A 141 11.84 -18.82 -25.90
C CYS A 141 11.36 -18.96 -24.46
N TYR A 142 12.25 -19.22 -23.50
CA TYR A 142 11.90 -19.31 -22.09
C TYR A 142 11.39 -17.97 -21.52
N GLN A 143 11.97 -16.84 -21.91
CA GLN A 143 11.47 -15.51 -21.52
C GLN A 143 10.02 -15.28 -21.98
N VAL A 144 9.72 -15.59 -23.24
CA VAL A 144 8.36 -15.49 -23.78
C VAL A 144 7.40 -16.43 -23.03
N CYS A 145 7.80 -17.68 -22.82
CA CYS A 145 6.99 -18.68 -22.13
C CYS A 145 6.70 -18.27 -20.68
N LEU A 146 7.69 -17.70 -19.98
CA LEU A 146 7.50 -17.17 -18.63
C LEU A 146 6.44 -16.07 -18.61
N VAL A 147 6.57 -15.05 -19.48
CA VAL A 147 5.60 -13.95 -19.50
C VAL A 147 4.21 -14.45 -19.87
N MET A 148 4.08 -15.36 -20.85
CA MET A 148 2.80 -16.01 -21.17
C MET A 148 2.23 -16.79 -19.97
N ALA A 149 3.08 -17.49 -19.22
CA ALA A 149 2.69 -18.20 -18.02
C ALA A 149 2.30 -17.28 -16.85
N LEU A 150 2.64 -15.99 -16.90
CA LEU A 150 2.22 -15.00 -15.90
C LEU A 150 0.98 -14.19 -16.29
N ILE A 151 0.64 -14.10 -17.59
CA ILE A 151 -0.56 -13.38 -18.05
C ILE A 151 -1.85 -14.17 -17.72
N PRO A 152 -2.82 -13.63 -16.98
CA PRO A 152 -4.04 -14.35 -16.59
C PRO A 152 -4.84 -14.93 -17.77
N ASP A 153 -5.20 -16.21 -17.68
CA ASP A 153 -6.21 -16.97 -18.45
C ASP A 153 -6.37 -16.64 -19.95
N VAL A 154 -5.28 -16.73 -20.70
CA VAL A 154 -5.32 -16.72 -22.18
C VAL A 154 -4.98 -18.12 -22.71
N PRO A 155 -5.98 -18.97 -23.07
CA PRO A 155 -5.75 -20.34 -23.52
C PRO A 155 -4.75 -20.44 -24.69
N LEU A 156 -4.81 -19.48 -25.61
CA LEU A 156 -3.88 -19.38 -26.73
C LEU A 156 -2.41 -19.26 -26.29
N PHE A 157 -2.13 -18.52 -25.21
CA PHE A 157 -0.78 -18.34 -24.70
C PHE A 157 -0.27 -19.62 -24.05
N THR A 158 -1.11 -20.35 -23.32
CA THR A 158 -0.75 -21.65 -22.73
C THR A 158 -0.38 -22.66 -23.82
N ASP A 159 -1.18 -22.78 -24.89
CA ASP A 159 -0.89 -23.71 -25.97
C ASP A 159 0.34 -23.33 -26.79
N LEU A 160 0.54 -22.04 -27.05
CA LEU A 160 1.71 -21.54 -27.74
C LEU A 160 2.99 -21.77 -26.92
N ALA A 161 2.96 -21.44 -25.62
CA ALA A 161 4.08 -21.66 -24.72
C ALA A 161 4.45 -23.15 -24.64
N ASN A 162 3.46 -24.06 -24.54
CA ASN A 162 3.72 -25.50 -24.54
C ASN A 162 4.42 -25.97 -25.82
N LYS A 163 3.93 -25.57 -26.99
CA LYS A 163 4.54 -25.90 -28.29
C LYS A 163 5.95 -25.32 -28.45
N MET A 164 6.19 -24.15 -27.85
CA MET A 164 7.50 -23.52 -27.84
C MET A 164 8.49 -24.29 -26.94
N LEU A 165 8.05 -24.74 -25.77
CA LEU A 165 8.86 -25.52 -24.83
C LEU A 165 9.24 -26.91 -25.34
N GLU A 166 8.34 -27.61 -26.05
CA GLU A 166 8.59 -28.96 -26.60
C GLU A 166 9.89 -29.03 -27.43
N LYS A 167 10.28 -27.94 -28.10
CA LYS A 167 11.52 -27.87 -28.90
C LYS A 167 12.80 -27.71 -28.08
N HIS A 168 12.68 -27.36 -26.81
CA HIS A 168 13.79 -27.02 -25.93
C HIS A 168 13.86 -27.90 -24.67
N LEU A 169 12.98 -28.90 -24.54
CA LEU A 169 13.13 -29.96 -23.55
C LEU A 169 14.24 -30.95 -23.97
N PRO A 170 14.96 -31.57 -23.02
CA PRO A 170 14.88 -31.36 -21.57
C PRO A 170 15.47 -30.01 -21.12
N CYS A 171 15.05 -29.54 -19.95
CA CYS A 171 15.61 -28.35 -19.32
C CYS A 171 17.05 -28.61 -18.86
N ILE A 172 17.88 -27.57 -18.89
CA ILE A 172 19.30 -27.61 -18.49
C ILE A 172 19.45 -27.04 -17.07
N THR A 173 18.62 -26.07 -16.71
CA THR A 173 18.70 -25.35 -15.43
C THR A 173 17.39 -25.44 -14.65
N ALA A 174 17.48 -25.24 -13.34
CA ALA A 174 16.29 -25.19 -12.47
C ALA A 174 15.35 -24.02 -12.83
N ASP A 175 15.88 -22.90 -13.34
CA ASP A 175 15.07 -21.76 -13.80
C ASP A 175 14.30 -22.10 -15.09
N GLU A 176 14.88 -22.87 -16.01
CA GLU A 176 14.15 -23.39 -17.16
C GLU A 176 13.05 -24.37 -16.74
N CYS A 177 13.35 -25.26 -15.78
CA CYS A 177 12.35 -26.14 -15.17
C CYS A 177 11.20 -25.36 -14.52
N TYR A 178 11.51 -24.24 -13.87
CA TYR A 178 10.50 -23.37 -13.25
C TYR A 178 9.54 -22.80 -14.31
N VAL A 179 10.06 -22.28 -15.42
CA VAL A 179 9.23 -21.79 -16.52
C VAL A 179 8.38 -22.91 -17.11
N ALA A 180 8.95 -24.09 -17.34
CA ALA A 180 8.21 -25.24 -17.85
C ALA A 180 7.10 -25.66 -16.88
N ALA A 181 7.39 -25.72 -15.58
CA ALA A 181 6.42 -26.01 -14.54
C ALA A 181 5.25 -25.01 -14.54
N LEU A 182 5.51 -23.70 -14.63
CA LEU A 182 4.44 -22.70 -14.72
C LEU A 182 3.56 -22.88 -15.96
N VAL A 183 4.13 -23.23 -17.11
CA VAL A 183 3.35 -23.50 -18.33
C VAL A 183 2.51 -24.77 -18.18
N PHE A 184 3.06 -25.86 -17.63
CA PHE A 184 2.32 -27.09 -17.40
C PHE A 184 1.20 -26.89 -16.37
N ARG A 185 1.47 -26.18 -15.28
CA ARG A 185 0.47 -25.79 -14.26
C ARG A 185 -0.75 -25.12 -14.90
N LYS A 186 -0.54 -24.17 -15.81
CA LYS A 186 -1.64 -23.50 -16.53
C LYS A 186 -2.40 -24.40 -17.50
N LYS A 187 -1.74 -25.42 -18.04
CA LYS A 187 -2.34 -26.30 -19.04
C LYS A 187 -3.16 -27.41 -18.37
N ASP A 188 -2.54 -28.08 -17.41
CA ASP A 188 -3.07 -29.25 -16.72
C ASP A 188 -2.21 -29.54 -15.49
N GLN A 189 -2.80 -29.42 -14.31
CA GLN A 189 -2.12 -29.67 -13.04
C GLN A 189 -1.53 -31.09 -12.96
N SER A 190 -2.16 -32.08 -13.59
CA SER A 190 -1.67 -33.46 -13.62
C SER A 190 -0.35 -33.56 -14.37
N LYS A 191 -0.17 -32.77 -15.44
CA LYS A 191 1.07 -32.71 -16.21
C LYS A 191 2.19 -32.01 -15.45
N LEU A 192 1.86 -31.01 -14.64
CA LEU A 192 2.82 -30.40 -13.73
C LEU A 192 3.40 -31.45 -12.78
N VAL A 193 2.54 -32.22 -12.12
CA VAL A 193 2.94 -33.26 -11.17
C VAL A 193 3.79 -34.33 -11.86
N GLU A 194 3.36 -34.80 -13.03
CA GLU A 194 4.11 -35.78 -13.81
C GLU A 194 5.51 -35.25 -14.20
N TYR A 195 5.58 -34.03 -14.72
CA TYR A 195 6.83 -33.39 -15.13
C TYR A 195 7.79 -33.23 -13.95
N LEU A 196 7.32 -32.70 -12.82
CA LEU A 196 8.16 -32.46 -11.64
C LEU A 196 8.60 -33.76 -10.96
N SER A 197 7.77 -34.80 -10.99
CA SER A 197 8.07 -36.09 -10.35
C SER A 197 9.02 -36.97 -11.17
N LYS A 198 9.07 -36.78 -12.50
CA LYS A 198 9.88 -37.59 -13.41
C LYS A 198 10.99 -36.79 -14.08
N GLU A 199 10.63 -35.85 -14.94
CA GLU A 199 11.56 -35.19 -15.87
C GLU A 199 12.43 -34.12 -15.18
N ALA A 200 11.86 -33.34 -14.26
CA ALA A 200 12.58 -32.29 -13.54
C ALA A 200 13.13 -32.74 -12.17
N GLN A 201 13.06 -34.04 -11.85
CA GLN A 201 13.44 -34.57 -10.55
C GLN A 201 14.90 -34.22 -10.17
N VAL A 202 15.81 -34.20 -11.14
CA VAL A 202 17.23 -33.84 -10.95
C VAL A 202 17.41 -32.40 -10.45
N HIS A 203 16.51 -31.49 -10.82
CA HIS A 203 16.55 -30.09 -10.40
C HIS A 203 15.68 -29.80 -9.18
N LEU A 204 14.76 -30.71 -8.84
CA LEU A 204 13.81 -30.56 -7.74
C LEU A 204 14.51 -30.45 -6.39
N GLU A 205 15.51 -31.28 -6.11
CA GLU A 205 16.21 -31.28 -4.82
C GLU A 205 17.03 -29.99 -4.59
N GLY A 206 17.44 -29.31 -5.66
CA GLY A 206 18.18 -28.05 -5.61
C GLY A 206 17.32 -26.79 -5.66
N SER A 207 15.99 -26.88 -5.69
CA SER A 207 15.09 -25.74 -5.89
C SER A 207 13.85 -25.82 -5.00
N ILE A 208 13.78 -24.95 -3.99
CA ILE A 208 12.64 -24.85 -3.07
C ILE A 208 11.37 -24.45 -3.83
N GLU A 209 11.47 -23.56 -4.83
CA GLU A 209 10.31 -23.14 -5.62
C GLU A 209 9.68 -24.32 -6.38
N LEU A 210 10.50 -25.21 -6.95
CA LEU A 210 9.99 -26.42 -7.63
C LEU A 210 9.38 -27.41 -6.63
N GLN A 211 9.94 -27.53 -5.43
CA GLN A 211 9.40 -28.39 -4.36
C GLN A 211 8.03 -27.90 -3.89
N LEU A 212 7.86 -26.59 -3.74
CA LEU A 212 6.57 -25.98 -3.39
C LEU A 212 5.56 -26.14 -4.52
N LEU A 213 5.96 -25.94 -5.78
CA LEU A 213 5.08 -26.17 -6.93
C LEU A 213 4.62 -27.63 -7.04
N LEU A 214 5.48 -28.60 -6.73
CA LEU A 214 5.07 -30.01 -6.69
C LEU A 214 4.07 -30.27 -5.56
N LEU A 215 4.31 -29.73 -4.36
CA LEU A 215 3.38 -29.88 -3.24
C LEU A 215 2.01 -29.27 -3.55
N GLU A 216 1.97 -28.03 -4.05
CA GLU A 216 0.74 -27.38 -4.54
C GLU A 216 0.06 -28.21 -5.63
N GLY A 217 0.86 -28.72 -6.58
CA GLY A 217 0.47 -29.69 -7.61
C GLY A 217 -0.34 -30.86 -7.06
N LEU A 218 0.26 -31.61 -6.14
CA LEU A 218 -0.31 -32.81 -5.53
C LEU A 218 -1.59 -32.51 -4.72
N ILE A 219 -1.61 -31.36 -4.01
CA ILE A 219 -2.79 -30.94 -3.24
C ILE A 219 -3.95 -30.60 -4.18
N GLU A 220 -3.70 -29.82 -5.24
CA GLU A 220 -4.72 -29.40 -6.21
C GLU A 220 -5.28 -30.58 -7.03
N THR A 221 -4.45 -31.57 -7.38
CA THR A 221 -4.90 -32.80 -8.04
C THR A 221 -5.57 -33.80 -7.10
N LYS A 222 -5.60 -33.51 -5.79
CA LYS A 222 -6.10 -34.40 -4.72
C LYS A 222 -5.37 -35.74 -4.67
N ASP A 223 -4.10 -35.80 -5.08
CA ASP A 223 -3.25 -36.97 -4.91
C ASP A 223 -2.72 -37.00 -3.46
N PHE A 224 -3.62 -37.28 -2.51
CA PHE A 224 -3.28 -37.25 -1.08
C PHE A 224 -2.22 -38.28 -0.69
N GLU A 225 -2.14 -39.41 -1.39
CA GLU A 225 -1.07 -40.40 -1.16
C GLU A 225 0.28 -39.84 -1.61
N GLY A 226 0.34 -39.15 -2.75
CA GLY A 226 1.50 -38.38 -3.17
C GLY A 226 1.87 -37.27 -2.18
N VAL A 227 0.89 -36.49 -1.69
CA VAL A 227 1.11 -35.45 -0.68
C VAL A 227 1.70 -36.06 0.61
N PHE A 228 1.11 -37.14 1.12
CA PHE A 228 1.54 -37.81 2.34
C PHE A 228 3.00 -38.27 2.22
N ASN A 229 3.32 -39.03 1.18
CA ASN A 229 4.66 -39.58 0.96
C ASN A 229 5.69 -38.47 0.73
N TYR A 230 5.33 -37.44 -0.04
CA TYR A 230 6.20 -36.30 -0.30
C TYR A 230 6.47 -35.47 0.97
N ALA A 231 5.43 -35.16 1.75
CA ALA A 231 5.58 -34.43 3.00
C ALA A 231 6.43 -35.21 4.02
N VAL A 232 6.20 -36.52 4.16
CA VAL A 232 7.05 -37.40 5.00
C VAL A 232 8.51 -37.39 4.53
N LYS A 233 8.75 -37.45 3.20
CA LYS A 233 10.12 -37.36 2.65
C LYS A 233 10.77 -36.03 3.02
N GLN A 234 10.08 -34.90 2.83
CA GLN A 234 10.63 -33.57 3.09
C GLN A 234 10.83 -33.30 4.58
N LEU A 235 9.91 -33.72 5.45
CA LEU A 235 10.00 -33.49 6.89
C LEU A 235 11.15 -34.23 7.58
N LYS A 236 11.74 -35.25 6.93
CA LYS A 236 12.97 -35.90 7.42
C LYS A 236 14.20 -34.99 7.34
N SER A 237 14.20 -34.01 6.43
CA SER A 237 15.32 -33.09 6.22
C SER A 237 14.99 -31.62 6.53
N ILE A 238 13.71 -31.22 6.44
CA ILE A 238 13.27 -29.83 6.55
C ILE A 238 12.19 -29.69 7.63
N ASN A 239 12.43 -28.86 8.64
CA ASN A 239 11.44 -28.51 9.66
C ASN A 239 10.53 -27.34 9.20
N SER A 240 9.56 -27.61 8.34
CA SER A 240 8.61 -26.60 7.82
C SER A 240 7.16 -26.95 8.18
N PHE A 241 6.45 -25.97 8.72
CA PHE A 241 5.03 -26.11 9.08
C PHE A 241 4.13 -26.36 7.86
N ASN A 242 4.49 -25.85 6.67
CA ASN A 242 3.71 -26.09 5.45
C ASN A 242 3.64 -27.58 5.10
N TYR A 243 4.74 -28.33 5.28
CA TYR A 243 4.74 -29.77 5.06
C TYR A 243 3.98 -30.52 6.16
N PHE A 244 4.02 -30.06 7.41
CA PHE A 244 3.20 -30.63 8.48
C PHE A 244 1.69 -30.42 8.22
N GLU A 245 1.30 -29.23 7.77
CA GLU A 245 -0.09 -28.92 7.45
C GLU A 245 -0.58 -29.77 6.26
N ALA A 246 0.25 -29.94 5.23
CA ALA A 246 -0.03 -30.81 4.10
C ALA A 246 -0.13 -32.30 4.52
N LEU A 247 0.79 -32.77 5.36
CA LEU A 247 0.77 -34.12 5.93
C LEU A 247 -0.52 -34.36 6.70
N ASN A 248 -0.89 -33.45 7.61
CA ASN A 248 -2.10 -33.57 8.42
C ASN A 248 -3.35 -33.61 7.55
N THR A 249 -3.41 -32.75 6.54
CA THR A 249 -4.54 -32.70 5.59
C THR A 249 -4.66 -34.01 4.82
N ALA A 250 -3.56 -34.51 4.26
CA ALA A 250 -3.53 -35.79 3.56
C ALA A 250 -3.87 -36.97 4.47
N ALA A 251 -3.38 -36.98 5.71
CA ALA A 251 -3.64 -38.04 6.69
C ALA A 251 -5.13 -38.14 7.04
N VAL A 252 -5.82 -37.01 7.19
CA VAL A 252 -7.27 -36.98 7.46
C VAL A 252 -8.06 -37.50 6.26
N GLU A 253 -7.73 -37.06 5.06
CA GLU A 253 -8.41 -37.50 3.83
C GLU A 253 -8.18 -39.00 3.53
N LEU A 254 -6.99 -39.52 3.84
CA LEU A 254 -6.65 -40.94 3.69
C LEU A 254 -7.08 -41.82 4.87
N GLN A 255 -7.62 -41.24 5.95
CA GLN A 255 -7.90 -41.94 7.21
C GLN A 255 -6.67 -42.62 7.84
N ARG A 256 -5.49 -42.00 7.70
CA ARG A 256 -4.18 -42.45 8.20
C ARG A 256 -3.64 -41.54 9.33
N VAL A 257 -4.54 -41.15 10.24
CA VAL A 257 -4.23 -40.22 11.34
C VAL A 257 -3.18 -40.81 12.28
N SER A 258 -3.27 -42.10 12.59
CA SER A 258 -2.29 -42.83 13.41
C SER A 258 -0.89 -42.78 12.79
N ASP A 259 -0.78 -43.05 11.48
CA ASP A 259 0.50 -43.08 10.77
C ASP A 259 1.17 -41.71 10.81
N ALA A 260 0.39 -40.65 10.61
CA ALA A 260 0.89 -39.28 10.69
C ALA A 260 1.34 -38.93 12.10
N LEU A 261 0.58 -39.32 13.13
CA LEU A 261 0.93 -39.08 14.53
C LEU A 261 2.21 -39.83 14.92
N ASP A 262 2.33 -41.09 14.54
CA ASP A 262 3.51 -41.92 14.78
C ASP A 262 4.73 -41.33 14.09
N PHE A 263 4.59 -40.92 12.82
CA PHE A 263 5.66 -40.24 12.10
C PHE A 263 6.05 -38.93 12.79
N ILE A 264 5.08 -38.08 13.13
CA ILE A 264 5.33 -36.81 13.84
C ILE A 264 6.09 -37.11 15.13
N ASN A 265 5.66 -38.09 15.92
CA ASN A 265 6.32 -38.49 17.17
C ASN A 265 7.73 -39.07 16.96
N SER A 266 7.98 -39.75 15.84
CA SER A 266 9.28 -40.36 15.54
C SER A 266 10.38 -39.37 15.19
N LEU A 267 10.02 -38.12 14.83
CA LEU A 267 11.01 -37.10 14.52
C LEU A 267 11.81 -36.75 15.79
N GLU A 268 13.13 -36.92 15.71
CA GLU A 268 14.11 -36.72 16.80
C GLU A 268 14.13 -35.29 17.38
N SER A 269 13.37 -34.35 16.79
CA SER A 269 13.23 -32.98 17.27
C SER A 269 11.85 -32.74 17.89
N HIS A 270 11.81 -32.47 19.20
CA HIS A 270 10.67 -31.88 19.90
C HIS A 270 10.49 -30.40 19.56
N GLY A 271 10.42 -30.10 18.26
CA GLY A 271 10.41 -28.75 17.72
C GLY A 271 9.05 -28.06 17.92
N PHE A 272 9.09 -26.73 17.95
CA PHE A 272 7.91 -25.87 18.00
C PHE A 272 6.83 -26.25 16.95
N ASN A 273 7.25 -26.49 15.70
CA ASN A 273 6.36 -26.88 14.60
C ASN A 273 5.73 -28.26 14.81
N GLN A 274 6.43 -29.22 15.42
CA GLN A 274 5.90 -30.55 15.71
C GLN A 274 4.75 -30.48 16.72
N ALA A 275 4.93 -29.68 17.78
CA ALA A 275 3.88 -29.48 18.78
C ALA A 275 2.67 -28.73 18.19
N LEU A 276 2.91 -27.74 17.32
CA LEU A 276 1.84 -27.06 16.60
C LEU A 276 1.11 -27.99 15.61
N ALA A 277 1.84 -28.88 14.94
CA ALA A 277 1.28 -29.86 14.01
C ALA A 277 0.36 -30.87 14.71
N LYS A 278 0.64 -31.25 15.97
CA LYS A 278 -0.24 -32.09 16.77
C LYS A 278 -1.56 -31.42 17.10
N ILE A 279 -1.53 -30.13 17.46
CA ILE A 279 -2.75 -29.34 17.67
C ILE A 279 -3.54 -29.22 16.37
N ASP A 280 -2.85 -28.93 15.27
CA ASP A 280 -3.46 -28.84 13.94
C ASP A 280 -4.16 -30.13 13.54
N LEU A 281 -3.48 -31.28 13.72
CA LEU A 281 -4.05 -32.61 13.45
C LEU A 281 -5.27 -32.87 14.33
N ALA A 282 -5.16 -32.65 15.65
CA ALA A 282 -6.27 -32.85 16.58
C ALA A 282 -7.49 -32.01 16.21
N THR A 283 -7.28 -30.76 15.76
CA THR A 283 -8.37 -29.86 15.35
C THR A 283 -9.08 -30.34 14.08
N LYS A 284 -8.39 -31.05 13.19
CA LYS A 284 -8.94 -31.56 11.92
C LYS A 284 -9.67 -32.90 12.07
N VAL A 285 -9.40 -33.67 13.13
CA VAL A 285 -9.99 -34.99 13.35
C VAL A 285 -11.41 -34.87 13.92
N LYS A 286 -12.41 -35.37 13.20
CA LYS A 286 -13.83 -35.26 13.58
C LYS A 286 -14.28 -36.26 14.66
N ASN A 287 -13.52 -37.33 14.89
CA ASN A 287 -13.93 -38.48 15.70
C ASN A 287 -13.36 -38.49 17.13
N GLN A 288 -12.78 -37.38 17.62
CA GLN A 288 -12.19 -37.26 18.97
C GLN A 288 -11.07 -38.27 19.30
N GLU A 289 -10.41 -38.86 18.29
CA GLU A 289 -9.24 -39.75 18.53
C GLU A 289 -8.07 -39.03 19.19
N LEU A 290 -8.02 -37.70 19.08
CA LEU A 290 -7.03 -36.82 19.69
C LEU A 290 -7.75 -35.71 20.46
N ASP A 291 -7.44 -35.58 21.75
CA ASP A 291 -7.94 -34.47 22.57
C ASP A 291 -7.17 -33.18 22.23
N VAL A 292 -7.87 -32.25 21.58
CA VAL A 292 -7.35 -30.92 21.21
C VAL A 292 -6.87 -30.17 22.46
N ASP A 293 -7.61 -30.25 23.56
CA ASP A 293 -7.28 -29.49 24.77
C ASP A 293 -6.03 -30.03 25.44
N GLU A 294 -5.83 -31.35 25.42
CA GLU A 294 -4.59 -31.96 25.89
C GLU A 294 -3.38 -31.46 25.07
N GLN A 295 -3.50 -31.42 23.74
CA GLN A 295 -2.42 -30.94 22.87
C GLN A 295 -2.14 -29.45 23.08
N ILE A 296 -3.18 -28.65 23.30
CA ILE A 296 -3.08 -27.21 23.65
C ILE A 296 -2.31 -27.01 24.95
N VAL A 297 -2.64 -27.76 26.01
CA VAL A 297 -1.95 -27.69 27.31
C VAL A 297 -0.49 -28.15 27.17
N ASN A 298 -0.25 -29.23 26.44
CA ASN A 298 1.09 -29.75 26.18
C ASN A 298 1.98 -28.73 25.45
N TYR A 299 1.43 -28.05 24.44
CA TYR A 299 2.14 -26.98 23.74
C TYR A 299 2.39 -25.77 24.66
N TRP A 300 1.36 -25.33 25.38
CA TRP A 300 1.45 -24.18 26.28
C TRP A 300 2.51 -24.37 27.36
N SER A 301 2.55 -25.55 27.98
CA SER A 301 3.53 -25.87 29.03
C SER A 301 4.99 -25.68 28.59
N LYS A 302 5.28 -25.90 27.31
CA LYS A 302 6.63 -25.82 26.72
C LYS A 302 6.96 -24.46 26.11
N TYR A 303 5.99 -23.80 25.49
CA TYR A 303 6.24 -22.62 24.65
C TYR A 303 5.57 -21.33 25.13
N LYS A 304 4.83 -21.33 26.25
CA LYS A 304 4.15 -20.12 26.77
C LYS A 304 5.04 -18.89 26.88
N SER A 305 6.32 -19.05 27.22
CA SER A 305 7.27 -17.95 27.38
C SER A 305 7.92 -17.43 26.09
N LYS A 306 7.68 -18.04 24.93
CA LYS A 306 8.23 -17.57 23.66
C LYS A 306 7.41 -16.39 23.13
N LEU A 307 8.07 -15.30 22.70
CA LEU A 307 7.40 -14.05 22.30
C LEU A 307 6.42 -14.21 21.14
N GLY A 308 6.69 -15.14 20.22
CA GLY A 308 5.84 -15.40 19.05
C GLY A 308 4.62 -16.27 19.33
N THR A 309 4.52 -16.88 20.51
CA THR A 309 3.50 -17.91 20.82
C THR A 309 2.09 -17.44 20.53
N PHE A 310 1.73 -16.22 20.91
CA PHE A 310 0.41 -15.65 20.62
C PHE A 310 0.02 -15.80 19.13
N LYS A 311 0.88 -15.36 18.20
CA LYS A 311 0.57 -15.32 16.75
C LYS A 311 0.39 -16.69 16.13
N TYR A 312 1.11 -17.70 16.61
CA TYR A 312 0.96 -19.07 16.10
C TYR A 312 -0.22 -19.82 16.75
N PHE A 313 -0.64 -19.38 17.94
CA PHE A 313 -1.59 -20.08 18.78
C PHE A 313 -3.01 -19.50 18.72
N GLU A 314 -3.16 -18.23 18.31
CA GLU A 314 -4.46 -17.54 18.25
C GLU A 314 -5.51 -18.28 17.42
N LYS A 315 -5.10 -19.03 16.38
CA LYS A 315 -6.02 -19.80 15.51
C LYS A 315 -6.60 -21.07 16.15
N TYR A 316 -6.05 -21.55 17.27
CA TYR A 316 -6.46 -22.79 17.94
C TYR A 316 -7.16 -22.53 19.29
N ILE A 317 -7.16 -21.29 19.77
CA ILE A 317 -7.70 -20.93 21.08
C ILE A 317 -9.15 -20.44 20.98
N THR A 318 -9.98 -20.92 21.90
CA THR A 318 -11.40 -20.59 22.03
C THR A 318 -11.70 -20.06 23.43
N LYS A 319 -12.91 -19.53 23.63
CA LYS A 319 -13.37 -19.08 24.96
C LYS A 319 -13.44 -20.22 25.98
N ASP A 320 -13.61 -21.45 25.52
CA ASP A 320 -13.77 -22.61 26.40
C ASP A 320 -12.41 -23.13 26.87
N ASN A 321 -11.44 -23.25 25.96
CA ASN A 321 -10.14 -23.86 26.27
C ASN A 321 -9.12 -22.89 26.90
N ILE A 322 -9.31 -21.57 26.76
CA ILE A 322 -8.39 -20.59 27.39
C ILE A 322 -8.37 -20.69 28.92
N SER A 323 -9.46 -21.15 29.52
CA SER A 323 -9.57 -21.37 30.97
C SER A 323 -8.60 -22.42 31.48
N LYS A 324 -8.16 -23.35 30.62
CA LYS A 324 -7.20 -24.43 30.93
C LYS A 324 -5.75 -23.94 30.92
N LEU A 325 -5.49 -22.71 30.48
CA LEU A 325 -4.16 -22.13 30.43
C LEU A 325 -3.83 -21.42 31.74
N GLU A 326 -2.89 -21.98 32.50
CA GLU A 326 -2.37 -21.35 33.71
C GLU A 326 -1.41 -20.20 33.36
N ALA A 327 -1.68 -19.01 33.91
CA ALA A 327 -0.66 -18.03 34.26
C ALA A 327 -1.20 -17.07 35.31
N GLU A 328 -0.99 -17.40 36.59
CA GLU A 328 -1.04 -16.37 37.64
C GLU A 328 0.17 -15.43 37.50
N PRO A 329 0.05 -14.15 37.87
CA PRO A 329 1.16 -13.20 37.77
C PRO A 329 2.24 -13.50 38.82
N SER A 330 3.15 -14.42 38.53
CA SER A 330 4.36 -14.68 39.32
C SER A 330 5.60 -14.17 38.56
N PHE A 331 6.03 -12.94 38.81
CA PHE A 331 7.14 -12.32 38.07
C PHE A 331 8.51 -12.60 38.70
N SER A 332 8.94 -13.86 38.62
CA SER A 332 10.24 -14.30 39.15
C SER A 332 11.35 -14.11 38.11
N ASN A 333 11.03 -14.28 36.83
CA ASN A 333 11.97 -14.07 35.71
C ASN A 333 11.24 -13.54 34.45
N VAL A 334 12.00 -13.19 33.40
CA VAL A 334 11.46 -12.63 32.14
C VAL A 334 10.54 -13.61 31.39
N ASN A 335 10.78 -14.91 31.47
CA ASN A 335 9.94 -15.93 30.83
C ASN A 335 8.54 -15.97 31.44
N ASP A 336 8.42 -15.74 32.75
CA ASP A 336 7.12 -15.66 33.42
C ASP A 336 6.33 -14.43 32.92
N VAL A 337 7.02 -13.30 32.76
CA VAL A 337 6.42 -12.08 32.17
C VAL A 337 5.94 -12.35 30.75
N ALA A 338 6.77 -13.02 29.92
CA ALA A 338 6.39 -13.36 28.56
C ALA A 338 5.18 -14.30 28.49
N ALA A 339 5.13 -15.32 29.36
CA ALA A 339 4.00 -16.23 29.46
C ALA A 339 2.70 -15.50 29.84
N TYR A 340 2.77 -14.60 30.82
CA TYR A 340 1.64 -13.80 31.24
C TYR A 340 1.17 -12.83 30.14
N VAL A 341 2.10 -12.14 29.46
CA VAL A 341 1.78 -11.25 28.33
C VAL A 341 1.11 -12.02 27.19
N ASN A 342 1.61 -13.21 26.83
CA ASN A 342 0.99 -14.05 25.81
C ASN A 342 -0.45 -14.45 26.20
N LEU A 343 -0.68 -14.82 27.47
CA LEU A 343 -2.03 -15.13 27.94
C LEU A 343 -2.96 -13.93 27.84
N LEU A 344 -2.49 -12.73 28.22
CA LEU A 344 -3.29 -11.51 28.14
C LEU A 344 -3.62 -11.14 26.69
N LYS A 345 -2.68 -11.32 25.75
CA LYS A 345 -2.94 -11.14 24.31
C LYS A 345 -4.03 -12.10 23.81
N LEU A 346 -3.97 -13.37 24.20
CA LEU A 346 -5.01 -14.36 23.87
C LEU A 346 -6.38 -13.98 24.47
N ARG A 347 -6.41 -13.62 25.76
CA ARG A 347 -7.65 -13.19 26.44
C ARG A 347 -8.28 -11.98 25.74
N LYS A 348 -7.45 -11.01 25.36
CA LYS A 348 -7.88 -9.83 24.62
C LYS A 348 -8.39 -10.17 23.23
N PHE A 349 -7.69 -11.04 22.51
CA PHE A 349 -8.12 -11.53 21.19
C PHE A 349 -9.52 -12.16 21.24
N LEU A 350 -9.82 -12.90 22.32
CA LEU A 350 -11.15 -13.47 22.58
C LEU A 350 -12.21 -12.47 23.09
N GLY A 351 -11.87 -11.18 23.19
CA GLY A 351 -12.78 -10.12 23.62
C GLY A 351 -12.90 -9.96 25.14
N THR A 352 -11.98 -10.51 25.93
CA THR A 352 -11.95 -10.29 27.39
C THR A 352 -11.48 -8.87 27.68
N SER A 353 -12.25 -8.13 28.49
CA SER A 353 -11.85 -6.80 28.95
C SER A 353 -10.66 -6.91 29.92
N LEU A 354 -9.68 -6.03 29.76
CA LEU A 354 -8.51 -5.96 30.64
C LEU A 354 -8.64 -4.75 31.56
N VAL A 355 -8.07 -4.81 32.77
CA VAL A 355 -8.09 -3.70 33.71
C VAL A 355 -6.78 -2.90 33.59
N VAL A 356 -6.89 -1.63 33.25
CA VAL A 356 -5.75 -0.74 32.98
C VAL A 356 -4.82 -0.62 34.21
N ASP A 357 -5.38 -0.37 35.39
CA ASP A 357 -4.58 -0.15 36.60
C ASP A 357 -3.79 -1.41 37.00
N GLU A 358 -4.36 -2.61 36.79
CA GLU A 358 -3.66 -3.89 37.01
C GLU A 358 -2.47 -4.08 36.05
N LEU A 359 -2.67 -3.76 34.76
CA LEU A 359 -1.59 -3.86 33.77
C LEU A 359 -0.41 -2.95 34.10
N VAL A 360 -0.69 -1.73 34.57
CA VAL A 360 0.34 -0.78 35.00
C VAL A 360 1.06 -1.28 36.26
N GLN A 361 0.34 -1.80 37.26
CA GLN A 361 0.95 -2.38 38.47
C GLN A 361 1.83 -3.60 38.14
N ASN A 362 1.37 -4.45 37.22
CA ASN A 362 2.13 -5.61 36.74
C ASN A 362 3.40 -5.17 36.00
N TYR A 363 3.33 -4.10 35.19
CA TYR A 363 4.51 -3.51 34.56
C TYR A 363 5.55 -3.05 35.58
N GLU A 364 5.13 -2.28 36.60
CA GLU A 364 6.05 -1.79 37.65
C GLU A 364 6.72 -2.95 38.39
N SER A 365 5.99 -4.04 38.63
CA SER A 365 6.52 -5.26 39.26
C SER A 365 7.58 -5.97 38.40
N CYS A 366 7.50 -5.84 37.08
CA CYS A 366 8.42 -6.45 36.11
C CYS A 366 9.59 -5.54 35.72
N LYS A 367 9.53 -4.24 36.02
CA LYS A 367 10.49 -3.21 35.59
C LYS A 367 11.94 -3.52 35.99
N LYS A 368 12.15 -4.30 37.06
CA LYS A 368 13.45 -4.81 37.51
C LYS A 368 14.20 -5.63 36.45
N PHE A 369 13.50 -6.18 35.45
CA PHE A 369 14.08 -6.97 34.37
C PHE A 369 14.46 -6.16 33.11
N ILE A 370 14.43 -4.83 33.20
CA ILE A 370 14.82 -3.91 32.11
C ILE A 370 16.33 -3.74 31.89
N PRO A 371 17.31 -4.11 32.75
CA PRO A 371 18.71 -4.02 32.34
C PRO A 371 19.02 -5.09 31.29
N LYS A 372 18.71 -4.73 30.03
CA LYS A 372 18.94 -5.42 28.77
C LYS A 372 19.79 -4.50 27.89
N GLU A 373 20.31 -5.04 26.79
CA GLU A 373 20.89 -4.21 25.75
C GLU A 373 19.86 -3.16 25.29
N LYS A 374 20.34 -1.95 24.99
CA LYS A 374 19.46 -0.81 24.69
C LYS A 374 18.48 -1.12 23.55
N THR A 375 18.93 -1.90 22.56
CA THR A 375 18.18 -2.28 21.36
C THR A 375 17.31 -3.51 21.53
N ASP A 376 17.52 -4.31 22.59
CA ASP A 376 16.72 -5.51 22.81
C ASP A 376 15.28 -5.13 23.14
N TYR A 377 14.34 -6.02 22.89
CA TYR A 377 12.94 -5.77 23.19
C TYR A 377 12.59 -6.25 24.61
N PHE A 378 11.89 -5.41 25.40
CA PHE A 378 11.38 -5.80 26.71
C PHE A 378 9.91 -6.19 26.65
N VAL A 379 9.60 -7.47 26.91
CA VAL A 379 8.24 -8.00 26.84
C VAL A 379 7.27 -7.35 27.83
N GLY A 380 7.75 -6.86 28.98
CA GLY A 380 6.88 -6.18 29.94
C GLY A 380 6.27 -4.89 29.37
N THR A 381 6.91 -4.24 28.39
CA THR A 381 6.37 -3.06 27.71
C THR A 381 5.02 -3.35 27.03
N ASP A 382 4.74 -4.60 26.65
CA ASP A 382 3.44 -4.97 26.09
C ASP A 382 2.29 -4.83 27.08
N LEU A 383 2.53 -4.90 28.39
CA LEU A 383 1.50 -4.62 29.39
C LEU A 383 1.01 -3.17 29.26
N LEU A 384 1.92 -2.22 29.04
CA LEU A 384 1.58 -0.81 28.84
C LEU A 384 0.96 -0.56 27.48
N LEU A 385 1.38 -1.27 26.43
CA LEU A 385 0.69 -1.25 25.14
C LEU A 385 -0.76 -1.71 25.33
N LEU A 386 -0.98 -2.92 25.87
CA LEU A 386 -2.31 -3.46 26.15
C LEU A 386 -3.17 -2.50 26.98
N ALA A 387 -2.58 -1.82 27.97
CA ALA A 387 -3.26 -0.82 28.79
C ALA A 387 -3.69 0.41 27.96
N ALA A 388 -2.79 0.97 27.17
CA ALA A 388 -3.09 2.09 26.27
C ALA A 388 -4.20 1.72 25.27
N GLU A 389 -4.14 0.53 24.70
CA GLU A 389 -5.18 0.03 23.79
C GLU A 389 -6.55 -0.09 24.46
N THR A 390 -6.59 -0.54 25.72
CA THR A 390 -7.81 -0.64 26.51
C THR A 390 -8.36 0.75 26.86
N MET A 391 -7.49 1.71 27.23
CA MET A 391 -7.89 3.10 27.47
C MET A 391 -8.56 3.71 26.24
N LEU A 392 -7.97 3.52 25.06
CA LEU A 392 -8.45 4.11 23.81
C LEU A 392 -9.83 3.58 23.38
N LYS A 393 -10.18 2.36 23.82
CA LYS A 393 -11.52 1.75 23.64
C LYS A 393 -12.53 2.16 24.71
N SER A 394 -12.11 2.82 25.78
CA SER A 394 -13.01 3.26 26.85
C SER A 394 -13.73 4.57 26.49
N GLU A 395 -14.78 4.90 27.24
CA GLU A 395 -15.51 6.18 27.14
C GLU A 395 -14.93 7.28 28.04
N SER A 396 -13.68 7.15 28.50
CA SER A 396 -13.09 8.14 29.40
C SER A 396 -12.65 9.41 28.67
N ASP A 397 -12.89 10.55 29.30
CA ASP A 397 -12.33 11.84 28.89
C ASP A 397 -10.80 11.77 28.80
N TYR A 398 -10.22 12.47 27.82
CA TYR A 398 -8.77 12.55 27.61
C TYR A 398 -8.06 11.19 27.41
N LYS A 399 -8.78 10.14 26.98
CA LYS A 399 -8.22 8.78 26.78
C LYS A 399 -6.98 8.75 25.88
N ARG A 400 -6.93 9.62 24.86
CA ARG A 400 -5.80 9.72 23.92
C ARG A 400 -4.57 10.30 24.63
N GLU A 401 -4.74 11.37 25.40
CA GLU A 401 -3.68 11.98 26.20
C GLU A 401 -3.17 11.04 27.28
N GLN A 402 -4.07 10.31 27.95
CA GLN A 402 -3.71 9.29 28.93
C GLN A 402 -2.84 8.20 28.31
N ALA A 403 -3.25 7.67 27.14
CA ALA A 403 -2.48 6.70 26.40
C ALA A 403 -1.11 7.24 25.97
N VAL A 404 -1.03 8.47 25.44
CA VAL A 404 0.26 9.12 25.11
C VAL A 404 1.16 9.20 26.35
N CYS A 405 0.62 9.65 27.48
CA CYS A 405 1.42 9.79 28.71
C CYS A 405 1.98 8.46 29.20
N LEU A 406 1.20 7.38 29.07
CA LEU A 406 1.62 6.04 29.44
C LEU A 406 2.70 5.50 28.47
N LEU A 407 2.54 5.70 27.17
CA LEU A 407 3.47 5.21 26.16
C LEU A 407 4.78 6.01 26.11
N GLU A 408 4.75 7.33 26.31
CA GLU A 408 5.95 8.15 26.51
C GLU A 408 6.69 7.76 27.80
N TYR A 409 5.96 7.37 28.85
CA TYR A 409 6.56 6.79 30.05
C TYR A 409 7.27 5.46 29.75
N ALA A 410 6.65 4.59 28.94
CA ALA A 410 7.25 3.33 28.50
C ALA A 410 8.56 3.56 27.73
N LEU A 411 8.59 4.52 26.79
CA LEU A 411 9.79 4.83 25.99
C LEU A 411 10.96 5.35 26.80
N LYS A 412 10.75 5.93 27.99
CA LYS A 412 11.88 6.31 28.85
C LYS A 412 12.65 5.10 29.35
N ALA A 413 11.92 4.03 29.65
CA ALA A 413 12.51 2.78 30.11
C ALA A 413 12.96 1.90 28.93
N ASP A 414 12.28 1.98 27.78
CA ASP A 414 12.58 1.20 26.58
C ASP A 414 12.62 2.08 25.31
N PRO A 415 13.68 2.91 25.11
CA PRO A 415 13.71 3.93 24.06
C PRO A 415 13.72 3.40 22.62
N CYS A 416 14.08 2.13 22.43
CA CYS A 416 14.15 1.49 21.13
C CYS A 416 12.88 0.70 20.79
N ASN A 417 11.83 0.75 21.63
CA ASN A 417 10.62 -0.04 21.40
C ASN A 417 9.86 0.41 20.15
N PHE A 418 9.88 -0.44 19.13
CA PHE A 418 9.23 -0.20 17.83
C PHE A 418 7.71 -0.04 17.97
N SER A 419 7.04 -0.99 18.64
CA SER A 419 5.58 -1.02 18.76
C SER A 419 5.03 0.21 19.48
N VAL A 420 5.71 0.67 20.54
CA VAL A 420 5.33 1.90 21.25
C VAL A 420 5.46 3.14 20.36
N LYS A 421 6.54 3.26 19.59
CA LYS A 421 6.73 4.38 18.64
C LYS A 421 5.65 4.38 17.56
N CYS A 422 5.31 3.21 17.00
CA CYS A 422 4.21 3.06 16.05
C CYS A 422 2.90 3.60 16.65
N GLN A 423 2.52 3.14 17.84
CA GLN A 423 1.29 3.60 18.50
C GLN A 423 1.30 5.12 18.78
N LEU A 424 2.43 5.67 19.25
CA LEU A 424 2.55 7.10 19.48
C LEU A 424 2.38 7.92 18.19
N ILE A 425 2.87 7.45 17.04
CA ILE A 425 2.66 8.14 15.75
C ILE A 425 1.16 8.27 15.47
N HIS A 426 0.40 7.18 15.58
CA HIS A 426 -1.05 7.18 15.33
C HIS A 426 -1.81 8.07 16.31
N ILE A 427 -1.55 7.93 17.62
CA ILE A 427 -2.26 8.73 18.63
C ILE A 427 -1.92 10.21 18.47
N TYR A 428 -0.66 10.59 18.26
CA TYR A 428 -0.29 11.99 18.01
C TYR A 428 -0.89 12.54 16.72
N ARG A 429 -1.02 11.73 15.65
CA ARG A 429 -1.74 12.14 14.45
C ARG A 429 -3.22 12.36 14.71
N SER A 430 -3.87 11.50 15.49
CA SER A 430 -5.27 11.68 15.88
C SER A 430 -5.49 12.94 16.72
N LEU A 431 -4.53 13.32 17.57
CA LEU A 431 -4.52 14.59 18.32
C LEU A 431 -4.06 15.79 17.48
N ASN A 432 -3.84 15.63 16.18
CA ASN A 432 -3.24 16.63 15.30
C ASN A 432 -1.91 17.26 15.80
N VAL A 433 -1.13 16.52 16.59
CA VAL A 433 0.21 16.94 17.06
C VAL A 433 1.27 16.40 16.10
N PHE A 434 1.25 16.95 14.88
CA PHE A 434 2.03 16.40 13.76
C PHE A 434 3.53 16.43 13.99
N SER A 435 4.08 17.47 14.63
CA SER A 435 5.52 17.58 14.91
C SER A 435 6.06 16.40 15.71
N ARG A 436 5.29 15.90 16.69
CA ARG A 436 5.64 14.72 17.49
C ARG A 436 5.48 13.41 16.72
N ALA A 437 4.41 13.26 15.95
CA ALA A 437 4.26 12.11 15.07
C ALA A 437 5.43 12.00 14.07
N LEU A 438 5.82 13.12 13.45
CA LEU A 438 6.96 13.18 12.54
C LEU A 438 8.30 12.87 13.23
N HIS A 439 8.46 13.29 14.49
CA HIS A 439 9.64 12.97 15.28
C HIS A 439 9.78 11.45 15.46
N PHE A 440 8.74 10.77 15.96
CA PHE A 440 8.79 9.31 16.14
C PHE A 440 8.91 8.56 14.82
N TYR A 441 8.22 9.00 13.77
CA TYR A 441 8.37 8.42 12.44
C TYR A 441 9.81 8.54 11.91
N SER A 442 10.47 9.67 12.15
CA SER A 442 11.88 9.88 11.75
C SER A 442 12.82 9.04 12.61
N ASP A 443 12.52 8.87 13.90
CA ASP A 443 13.30 8.07 14.85
C ASP A 443 13.24 6.56 14.53
N LEU A 444 12.14 6.09 13.92
CA LEU A 444 12.05 4.73 13.36
C LEU A 444 12.95 4.50 12.15
N SER A 445 13.58 5.55 11.59
CA SER A 445 14.47 5.45 10.43
C SER A 445 13.83 4.74 9.23
N ILE A 446 12.55 5.02 8.97
CA ILE A 446 11.81 4.46 7.84
C ILE A 446 12.47 4.88 6.52
N GLN A 447 12.77 3.92 5.63
CA GLN A 447 13.50 4.16 4.37
C GLN A 447 12.92 3.38 3.18
N ASN A 448 13.12 3.94 1.98
CA ASN A 448 12.85 3.30 0.69
C ASN A 448 11.44 2.68 0.61
N LEU A 449 11.31 1.38 0.34
CA LEU A 449 10.04 0.67 0.18
C LEU A 449 9.12 0.79 1.41
N GLN A 450 9.68 1.02 2.61
CA GLN A 450 8.85 1.19 3.81
C GLN A 450 8.01 2.48 3.76
N HIS A 451 8.40 3.48 2.96
CA HIS A 451 7.58 4.66 2.75
C HIS A 451 6.30 4.36 1.97
N GLU A 452 6.31 3.35 1.10
CA GLU A 452 5.12 2.92 0.35
C GLU A 452 4.09 2.27 1.27
N THR A 453 4.57 1.49 2.24
CA THR A 453 3.72 0.73 3.14
C THR A 453 3.31 1.55 4.37
N LEU A 454 4.23 2.32 4.96
CA LEU A 454 4.03 3.02 6.24
C LEU A 454 3.91 4.54 6.10
N GLY A 455 4.18 5.14 4.93
CA GLY A 455 4.12 6.60 4.77
C GLY A 455 2.73 7.19 5.00
N HIS A 456 1.68 6.38 4.81
CA HIS A 456 0.31 6.76 5.08
C HIS A 456 0.05 7.13 6.55
N TRP A 457 0.84 6.62 7.50
CA TRP A 457 0.76 7.00 8.91
C TRP A 457 0.88 8.50 9.12
N LEU A 458 1.65 9.19 8.27
CA LEU A 458 1.76 10.65 8.31
C LEU A 458 0.83 11.35 7.33
N SER A 459 0.59 10.76 6.16
CA SER A 459 0.00 11.50 5.03
C SER A 459 -1.52 11.45 4.93
N MET A 460 -2.22 10.64 5.73
CA MET A 460 -3.69 10.63 5.72
C MET A 460 -4.25 12.01 6.07
N ARG A 461 -5.13 12.54 5.20
CA ARG A 461 -5.78 13.85 5.33
C ARG A 461 -4.80 14.99 5.65
N LEU A 462 -3.60 14.95 5.09
CA LEU A 462 -2.52 15.86 5.48
C LEU A 462 -2.84 17.33 5.13
N SER A 463 -3.45 17.57 3.97
CA SER A 463 -3.87 18.91 3.52
C SER A 463 -4.97 19.52 4.36
N THR A 464 -5.85 18.71 4.92
CA THR A 464 -6.96 19.18 5.76
C THR A 464 -6.65 19.11 7.25
N THR A 465 -5.47 18.64 7.66
CA THR A 465 -5.07 18.64 9.08
C THR A 465 -3.88 19.57 9.36
N VAL A 466 -2.86 19.56 8.50
CA VAL A 466 -1.63 20.37 8.60
C VAL A 466 -1.08 20.71 7.19
N PRO A 467 -1.76 21.57 6.42
CA PRO A 467 -1.46 21.78 5.00
C PRO A 467 -0.01 22.21 4.71
N ASP A 468 0.62 22.96 5.61
CA ASP A 468 2.00 23.44 5.45
C ASP A 468 3.05 22.33 5.49
N GLN A 469 2.69 21.15 6.01
CA GLN A 469 3.59 19.99 6.11
C GLN A 469 3.53 19.08 4.88
N VAL A 470 2.55 19.25 3.98
CA VAL A 470 2.45 18.45 2.75
C VAL A 470 3.75 18.47 1.91
N PRO A 471 4.39 19.63 1.63
CA PRO A 471 5.64 19.65 0.85
C PRO A 471 6.83 19.01 1.56
N VAL A 472 6.79 18.89 2.89
CA VAL A 472 7.85 18.22 3.67
C VAL A 472 7.72 16.70 3.52
N ILE A 473 6.50 16.19 3.66
CA ILE A 473 6.21 14.77 3.50
C ILE A 473 6.39 14.32 2.06
N GLN A 474 5.90 15.10 1.09
CA GLN A 474 6.05 14.78 -0.32
C GLN A 474 7.53 14.58 -0.70
N ARG A 475 8.42 15.50 -0.33
CA ARG A 475 9.87 15.37 -0.62
C ARG A 475 10.51 14.14 0.01
N ARG A 476 10.01 13.68 1.16
CA ARG A 476 10.50 12.44 1.80
C ARG A 476 10.03 11.20 1.04
N LEU A 477 8.82 11.24 0.50
CA LEU A 477 8.17 10.13 -0.17
C LEU A 477 8.37 10.14 -1.70
N GLU A 478 8.95 11.20 -2.29
CA GLU A 478 9.19 11.30 -3.75
C GLU A 478 10.13 10.20 -4.30
N LYS A 479 11.01 9.65 -3.45
CA LYS A 479 11.90 8.52 -3.80
C LYS A 479 11.16 7.25 -4.20
N ASN A 480 9.88 7.15 -3.89
CA ASN A 480 8.99 6.04 -4.23
C ASN A 480 8.90 5.82 -5.73
N ARG A 481 8.77 6.90 -6.52
CA ARG A 481 8.70 6.81 -7.99
C ARG A 481 10.00 6.32 -8.61
N GLU A 482 11.14 6.73 -8.06
CA GLU A 482 12.45 6.23 -8.52
C GLU A 482 12.59 4.71 -8.29
N ASN A 483 11.96 4.17 -7.26
CA ASN A 483 11.98 2.72 -7.00
C ASN A 483 11.16 1.94 -8.03
N ALA A 484 10.03 2.49 -8.48
CA ALA A 484 9.22 1.91 -9.55
C ALA A 484 10.01 1.80 -10.87
N ASP A 485 10.70 2.87 -11.26
CA ASP A 485 11.55 2.89 -12.46
C ASP A 485 12.68 1.85 -12.38
N LYS A 486 13.34 1.75 -11.22
CA LYS A 486 14.40 0.76 -10.97
C LYS A 486 13.87 -0.67 -11.05
N ALA A 487 12.65 -0.95 -10.58
CA ALA A 487 12.07 -2.28 -10.65
C ALA A 487 11.87 -2.76 -12.10
N GLY A 488 11.49 -1.88 -13.02
CA GLY A 488 11.43 -2.19 -14.46
C GLY A 488 12.79 -2.59 -15.02
N ILE A 489 13.85 -1.83 -14.69
CA ILE A 489 15.24 -2.11 -15.09
C ILE A 489 15.71 -3.47 -14.53
N TYR A 490 15.43 -3.74 -13.26
CA TYR A 490 15.79 -5.01 -12.63
C TYR A 490 15.02 -6.19 -13.20
N SER A 491 13.76 -5.99 -13.60
CA SER A 491 12.96 -7.01 -14.29
C SER A 491 13.61 -7.40 -15.63
N SER A 492 14.00 -6.41 -16.43
CA SER A 492 14.71 -6.63 -17.69
C SER A 492 16.07 -7.31 -17.46
N THR A 493 16.79 -6.89 -16.43
CA THR A 493 18.08 -7.49 -16.04
C THR A 493 17.92 -8.96 -15.64
N ALA A 494 16.92 -9.30 -14.83
CA ALA A 494 16.64 -10.66 -14.39
C ALA A 494 16.35 -11.59 -15.58
N LEU A 495 15.51 -11.15 -16.53
CA LEU A 495 15.26 -11.88 -17.77
C LEU A 495 16.56 -12.10 -18.57
N ASN A 496 17.38 -11.06 -18.68
CA ASN A 496 18.64 -11.12 -19.40
C ASN A 496 19.71 -11.97 -18.70
N MET A 497 19.59 -12.23 -17.40
CA MET A 497 20.49 -13.12 -16.67
C MET A 497 19.95 -14.56 -16.56
N GLY A 498 18.73 -14.83 -17.04
CA GLY A 498 18.08 -16.13 -16.86
C GLY A 498 17.53 -16.37 -15.44
N GLY A 499 17.39 -15.30 -14.64
CA GLY A 499 16.80 -15.33 -13.30
C GLY A 499 15.27 -15.35 -13.34
N TYR A 500 14.70 -16.41 -13.92
CA TYR A 500 13.26 -16.50 -14.17
C TYR A 500 12.43 -16.61 -12.89
N ARG A 501 12.96 -17.25 -11.85
CA ARG A 501 12.31 -17.30 -10.52
C ARG A 501 12.19 -15.93 -9.87
N GLN A 502 13.24 -15.10 -9.96
CA GLN A 502 13.21 -13.75 -9.37
C GLN A 502 12.38 -12.76 -10.18
N PHE A 503 12.27 -12.96 -11.50
CA PHE A 503 11.55 -12.05 -12.40
C PHE A 503 10.13 -11.76 -11.91
N GLN A 504 9.37 -12.80 -11.54
CA GLN A 504 7.98 -12.63 -11.11
C GLN A 504 7.88 -11.69 -9.89
N GLY A 505 8.69 -11.93 -8.85
CA GLY A 505 8.67 -11.09 -7.65
C GLY A 505 9.09 -9.64 -7.91
N ILE A 506 10.12 -9.42 -8.75
CA ILE A 506 10.59 -8.08 -9.10
C ILE A 506 9.53 -7.34 -9.94
N PHE A 507 8.91 -8.03 -10.89
CA PHE A 507 7.88 -7.46 -11.75
C PHE A 507 6.60 -7.12 -10.97
N GLU A 508 6.15 -8.02 -10.09
CA GLU A 508 5.01 -7.77 -9.21
C GLU A 508 5.26 -6.59 -8.28
N LEU A 509 6.48 -6.48 -7.72
CA LEU A 509 6.88 -5.32 -6.93
C LEU A 509 6.85 -4.04 -7.78
N GLY A 510 7.44 -4.05 -8.98
CA GLY A 510 7.42 -2.91 -9.88
C GLY A 510 5.99 -2.45 -10.19
N THR A 511 5.11 -3.39 -10.53
CA THR A 511 3.69 -3.12 -10.79
C THR A 511 3.02 -2.51 -9.56
N LYS A 512 3.25 -3.06 -8.36
CA LYS A 512 2.73 -2.52 -7.10
C LYS A 512 3.19 -1.08 -6.82
N LEU A 513 4.44 -0.74 -7.16
CA LEU A 513 4.99 0.60 -6.98
C LEU A 513 4.44 1.60 -7.99
N VAL A 514 4.34 1.19 -9.26
CA VAL A 514 3.80 2.02 -10.35
C VAL A 514 2.33 2.37 -10.08
N TRP A 515 1.54 1.38 -9.70
CA TRP A 515 0.10 1.51 -9.48
C TRP A 515 -0.24 1.76 -8.00
N ASN A 516 0.69 2.29 -7.21
CA ASN A 516 0.49 2.52 -5.78
C ASN A 516 -0.52 3.65 -5.53
N MET A 517 -1.64 3.31 -4.90
CA MET A 517 -2.68 4.26 -4.51
C MET A 517 -2.19 5.36 -3.55
N HIS A 518 -1.24 5.05 -2.66
CA HIS A 518 -0.70 6.03 -1.71
C HIS A 518 0.04 7.18 -2.40
N ALA A 519 0.76 6.88 -3.48
CA ALA A 519 1.43 7.91 -4.28
C ALA A 519 0.42 8.90 -4.89
N VAL A 520 -0.70 8.38 -5.39
CA VAL A 520 -1.79 9.19 -5.98
C VAL A 520 -2.48 10.03 -4.91
N LEU A 521 -2.72 9.47 -3.72
CA LEU A 521 -3.25 10.23 -2.59
C LEU A 521 -2.33 11.40 -2.22
N LEU A 522 -1.01 11.20 -2.20
CA LEU A 522 -0.06 12.28 -1.91
C LEU A 522 -0.10 13.42 -2.94
N ASP A 523 -0.28 13.10 -4.22
CA ASP A 523 -0.47 14.12 -5.25
C ASP A 523 -1.76 14.94 -5.02
N LEU A 524 -2.85 14.29 -4.61
CA LEU A 524 -4.09 14.99 -4.24
C LEU A 524 -3.91 15.88 -3.00
N GLU A 525 -3.25 15.37 -1.96
CA GLU A 525 -2.94 16.17 -0.76
C GLU A 525 -2.11 17.42 -1.15
N LYS A 526 -1.19 17.30 -2.13
CA LYS A 526 -0.42 18.43 -2.66
C LYS A 526 -1.30 19.46 -3.36
N ILE A 527 -2.23 19.02 -4.21
CA ILE A 527 -3.15 19.90 -4.94
C ILE A 527 -4.02 20.68 -3.94
N LYS A 528 -4.63 19.98 -2.98
CA LYS A 528 -5.45 20.57 -1.91
C LYS A 528 -4.67 21.56 -1.06
N SER A 529 -3.48 21.17 -0.57
CA SER A 529 -2.63 22.07 0.22
C SER A 529 -2.21 23.32 -0.54
N ALA A 530 -1.82 23.19 -1.82
CA ALA A 530 -1.48 24.35 -2.65
C ALA A 530 -2.66 25.31 -2.78
N ARG A 531 -3.89 24.80 -2.98
CA ARG A 531 -5.11 25.62 -3.03
C ARG A 531 -5.39 26.28 -1.67
N ILE A 532 -5.36 25.52 -0.57
CA ILE A 532 -5.58 26.04 0.79
C ILE A 532 -4.56 27.12 1.17
N LEU A 533 -3.29 26.98 0.80
CA LEU A 533 -2.24 27.92 1.20
C LEU A 533 -2.03 29.09 0.23
N ARG A 534 -2.14 28.87 -1.08
CA ARG A 534 -1.76 29.85 -2.13
C ARG A 534 -2.93 30.36 -2.96
N GLY A 535 -4.07 29.67 -2.96
CA GLY A 535 -5.28 30.06 -3.70
C GLY A 535 -5.32 29.60 -5.17
N THR A 536 -4.19 29.22 -5.77
CA THR A 536 -4.11 28.60 -7.10
C THR A 536 -3.57 27.17 -7.00
N PRO A 537 -4.26 26.16 -7.57
CA PRO A 537 -3.73 24.80 -7.60
C PRO A 537 -2.58 24.73 -8.60
N LEU A 538 -1.60 23.87 -8.37
CA LEU A 538 -0.69 23.41 -9.42
C LEU A 538 -1.46 22.41 -10.29
N VAL A 539 -2.32 22.93 -11.18
CA VAL A 539 -3.28 22.18 -12.01
C VAL A 539 -2.61 21.13 -12.94
N THR A 540 -1.30 21.24 -13.14
CA THR A 540 -0.48 20.31 -13.94
C THR A 540 -0.31 18.94 -13.31
N ASP A 541 -0.44 18.79 -11.98
CA ASP A 541 -0.23 17.52 -11.28
C ASP A 541 -1.47 16.58 -11.35
N LEU A 542 -2.68 17.13 -11.54
CA LEU A 542 -3.94 16.37 -11.69
C LEU A 542 -3.93 15.36 -12.84
N TYR A 543 -3.15 15.67 -13.87
CA TYR A 543 -3.10 14.89 -15.11
C TYR A 543 -2.15 13.69 -15.06
N ARG A 544 -1.44 13.50 -13.95
CA ARG A 544 -0.63 12.30 -13.69
C ARG A 544 -1.43 11.18 -13.02
N LEU A 545 -2.67 11.47 -12.61
CA LEU A 545 -3.44 10.53 -11.80
C LEU A 545 -3.89 9.37 -12.69
N PRO A 546 -3.45 8.14 -12.38
CA PRO A 546 -3.72 6.97 -13.19
C PRO A 546 -5.20 6.57 -13.14
N ASP A 547 -5.59 5.67 -14.04
CA ASP A 547 -6.89 4.99 -13.94
C ASP A 547 -7.04 4.31 -12.57
N THR A 548 -7.98 4.82 -11.78
CA THR A 548 -8.26 4.35 -10.42
C THR A 548 -8.73 2.90 -10.35
N SER A 549 -9.15 2.30 -11.46
CA SER A 549 -9.53 0.89 -11.52
C SER A 549 -8.33 -0.05 -11.38
N LYS A 550 -7.12 0.43 -11.72
CA LYS A 550 -5.88 -0.35 -11.71
C LYS A 550 -5.03 -0.12 -10.46
N LEU A 551 -5.46 0.76 -9.56
CA LEU A 551 -4.70 1.11 -8.37
C LEU A 551 -4.67 0.00 -7.32
N LEU A 552 -3.50 -0.17 -6.72
CA LEU A 552 -3.20 -1.17 -5.71
C LEU A 552 -2.96 -0.48 -4.36
N ASP A 553 -3.62 -0.96 -3.32
CA ASP A 553 -3.39 -0.52 -1.93
C ASP A 553 -2.30 -1.38 -1.29
N VAL A 554 -1.08 -0.84 -1.19
CA VAL A 554 0.07 -1.51 -0.57
C VAL A 554 0.33 -1.02 0.87
N ARG A 555 -0.56 -0.19 1.43
CA ARG A 555 -0.40 0.36 2.78
C ARG A 555 -0.58 -0.73 3.82
N ASP A 556 0.27 -0.71 4.83
CA ASP A 556 0.29 -1.70 5.90
C ASP A 556 -0.49 -1.21 7.13
N TYR A 557 -1.69 -1.76 7.29
CA TYR A 557 -2.57 -1.55 8.45
C TYR A 557 -2.42 -2.61 9.54
N THR A 558 -1.44 -3.51 9.41
CA THR A 558 -1.25 -4.68 10.29
C THR A 558 -0.08 -4.51 11.25
N THR A 559 0.95 -3.75 10.87
CA THR A 559 2.13 -3.51 11.72
C THR A 559 1.80 -2.72 12.99
N ALA A 560 0.94 -1.71 12.90
CA ALA A 560 0.43 -1.00 14.06
C ALA A 560 -0.90 -1.63 14.48
N VAL A 561 -0.97 -2.11 15.72
CA VAL A 561 -2.19 -2.77 16.22
C VAL A 561 -3.29 -1.73 16.42
N ASN A 562 -4.24 -1.70 15.50
CA ASN A 562 -5.67 -1.43 15.68
C ASN A 562 -6.12 -0.19 16.49
N ILE A 563 -5.48 0.99 16.35
CA ILE A 563 -5.91 2.18 17.12
C ILE A 563 -5.69 3.54 16.45
N CYS A 564 -6.71 4.40 16.59
CA CYS A 564 -6.74 5.85 16.34
C CYS A 564 -6.24 6.28 14.95
N GLU A 565 -7.03 5.96 13.92
CA GLU A 565 -6.84 6.52 12.58
C GLU A 565 -7.38 7.95 12.46
N VAL A 566 -6.81 8.70 11.53
CA VAL A 566 -7.28 10.05 11.16
C VAL A 566 -8.45 9.89 10.18
N GLY A 567 -9.63 9.67 10.75
CA GLY A 567 -10.88 9.49 10.02
C GLY A 567 -11.03 8.13 9.33
N PRO A 568 -12.07 7.96 8.53
CA PRO A 568 -12.29 6.73 7.77
C PRO A 568 -11.12 6.42 6.82
N LYS A 569 -10.86 5.13 6.57
CA LYS A 569 -9.84 4.70 5.62
C LYS A 569 -10.05 5.36 4.25
N GLN A 570 -9.04 6.08 3.75
CA GLN A 570 -9.03 6.65 2.40
C GLN A 570 -8.69 5.54 1.39
N GLY A 571 -9.69 4.89 0.82
CA GLY A 571 -9.57 3.80 -0.14
C GLY A 571 -9.76 4.26 -1.59
N SER A 572 -10.16 3.32 -2.45
CA SER A 572 -10.34 3.57 -3.88
C SER A 572 -11.58 4.42 -4.18
N GLU A 573 -12.62 4.34 -3.35
CA GLU A 573 -13.84 5.12 -3.51
C GLU A 573 -13.59 6.60 -3.18
N PHE A 574 -12.96 6.88 -2.04
CA PHE A 574 -12.48 8.21 -1.65
C PHE A 574 -11.64 8.83 -2.78
N LEU A 575 -10.70 8.04 -3.31
CA LEU A 575 -9.80 8.53 -4.34
C LEU A 575 -10.54 8.86 -5.64
N ARG A 576 -11.45 7.99 -6.10
CA ARG A 576 -12.28 8.24 -7.29
C ARG A 576 -13.09 9.52 -7.15
N LEU A 577 -13.76 9.67 -6.01
CA LEU A 577 -14.57 10.85 -5.72
C LEU A 577 -13.71 12.11 -5.75
N GLU A 578 -12.57 12.11 -5.06
CA GLU A 578 -11.69 13.28 -5.00
C GLU A 578 -11.11 13.66 -6.36
N ILE A 579 -10.70 12.67 -7.17
CA ILE A 579 -10.23 12.93 -8.55
C ILE A 579 -11.36 13.50 -9.40
N ALA A 580 -12.55 12.90 -9.36
CA ALA A 580 -13.71 13.38 -10.09
C ALA A 580 -14.09 14.81 -9.69
N LYS A 581 -14.03 15.14 -8.40
CA LYS A 581 -14.27 16.50 -7.90
C LYS A 581 -13.31 17.51 -8.50
N GLU A 582 -12.01 17.19 -8.47
CA GLU A 582 -10.98 18.07 -9.01
C GLU A 582 -11.11 18.25 -10.53
N LEU A 583 -11.42 17.17 -11.27
CA LEU A 583 -11.69 17.23 -12.71
C LEU A 583 -12.94 18.06 -13.02
N ALA A 584 -14.03 17.84 -12.28
CA ALA A 584 -15.28 18.57 -12.47
C ALA A 584 -15.13 20.08 -12.26
N VAL A 585 -14.42 20.49 -11.22
CA VAL A 585 -14.16 21.91 -10.95
C VAL A 585 -13.26 22.52 -12.02
N LYS A 586 -12.24 21.79 -12.45
CA LYS A 586 -11.29 22.25 -13.46
C LYS A 586 -11.92 22.40 -14.84
N GLU A 587 -12.70 21.41 -15.27
CA GLU A 587 -13.34 21.38 -16.59
C GLU A 587 -14.72 22.06 -16.57
N LYS A 588 -15.18 22.48 -15.39
CA LYS A 588 -16.52 23.04 -15.15
C LYS A 588 -17.63 22.11 -15.67
N ASN A 589 -17.43 20.81 -15.52
CA ASN A 589 -18.33 19.77 -16.01
C ASN A 589 -18.75 18.83 -14.88
N ILE A 590 -20.03 18.86 -14.53
CA ILE A 590 -20.62 18.03 -13.46
C ILE A 590 -20.63 16.53 -13.80
N GLN A 591 -20.55 16.15 -15.08
CA GLN A 591 -20.64 14.74 -15.51
C GLN A 591 -19.59 13.85 -14.85
N HIS A 592 -18.40 14.40 -14.57
CA HIS A 592 -17.33 13.68 -13.85
C HIS A 592 -17.77 13.17 -12.47
N ILE A 593 -18.70 13.85 -11.80
CA ILE A 593 -19.23 13.46 -10.47
C ILE A 593 -20.59 12.76 -10.60
N ALA A 594 -21.43 13.17 -11.56
CA ALA A 594 -22.81 12.70 -11.70
C ALA A 594 -22.92 11.17 -11.93
N GLU A 595 -21.88 10.56 -12.49
CA GLU A 595 -21.83 9.12 -12.78
C GLU A 595 -21.38 8.26 -11.59
N LEU A 596 -20.97 8.86 -10.46
CA LEU A 596 -20.41 8.09 -9.34
C LEU A 596 -21.48 7.56 -8.35
N PRO A 597 -21.45 6.26 -7.97
CA PRO A 597 -22.62 5.57 -7.42
C PRO A 597 -23.06 5.90 -5.99
N SER A 598 -22.40 6.77 -5.23
CA SER A 598 -22.98 7.23 -3.96
C SER A 598 -22.40 8.56 -3.48
N ARG A 599 -23.28 9.52 -3.19
CA ARG A 599 -22.95 10.72 -2.39
C ARG A 599 -22.64 10.38 -0.91
N ILE A 600 -22.63 9.09 -0.56
CA ILE A 600 -22.60 8.55 0.81
C ILE A 600 -21.49 7.48 0.92
N SER A 601 -20.30 7.78 0.42
CA SER A 601 -19.15 6.89 0.68
C SER A 601 -18.86 6.88 2.18
N LYS A 602 -18.66 5.66 2.72
CA LYS A 602 -18.20 5.47 4.11
C LYS A 602 -16.74 5.89 4.32
N GLU A 603 -16.01 6.14 3.23
CA GLU A 603 -14.63 6.61 3.27
C GLU A 603 -14.52 8.14 3.43
N LEU A 604 -15.63 8.86 3.25
CA LEU A 604 -15.72 10.30 3.47
C LEU A 604 -16.26 10.60 4.87
N THR A 605 -15.72 11.64 5.48
CA THR A 605 -16.30 12.31 6.66
C THR A 605 -17.54 13.11 6.25
N THR A 606 -18.41 13.44 7.20
CA THR A 606 -19.60 14.26 6.96
C THR A 606 -19.29 15.61 6.31
N ILE A 607 -18.18 16.26 6.71
CA ILE A 607 -17.77 17.53 6.11
C ILE A 607 -17.20 17.38 4.69
N GLU A 608 -16.52 16.26 4.42
CA GLU A 608 -16.08 15.94 3.06
C GLU A 608 -17.29 15.66 2.16
N GLN A 609 -18.29 14.93 2.63
CA GLN A 609 -19.57 14.72 1.91
C GLN A 609 -20.27 16.05 1.61
N TRP A 610 -20.40 16.93 2.62
CA TRP A 610 -20.94 18.28 2.41
C TRP A 610 -20.17 19.06 1.34
N CYS A 611 -18.83 18.98 1.34
CA CYS A 611 -18.03 19.62 0.29
C CYS A 611 -18.39 19.08 -1.10
N PHE A 612 -18.62 17.78 -1.25
CA PHE A 612 -19.05 17.21 -2.53
C PHE A 612 -20.41 17.76 -2.96
N ASP A 613 -21.39 17.75 -2.06
CA ASP A 613 -22.74 18.23 -2.36
C ASP A 613 -22.73 19.70 -2.79
N VAL A 614 -21.97 20.56 -2.09
CA VAL A 614 -21.80 21.96 -2.46
C VAL A 614 -21.21 22.12 -3.86
N ILE A 615 -20.20 21.32 -4.22
CA ILE A 615 -19.58 21.39 -5.55
C ILE A 615 -20.52 20.90 -6.64
N CYS A 616 -21.30 19.84 -6.39
CA CYS A 616 -22.34 19.39 -7.30
C CYS A 616 -23.36 20.48 -7.57
N GLU A 617 -23.92 21.10 -6.52
CA GLU A 617 -24.91 22.18 -6.67
C GLU A 617 -24.33 23.38 -7.42
N VAL A 618 -23.09 23.80 -7.11
CA VAL A 618 -22.44 24.92 -7.82
C VAL A 618 -22.22 24.61 -9.31
N LEU A 619 -21.90 23.36 -9.66
CA LEU A 619 -21.67 22.95 -11.03
C LEU A 619 -22.97 22.67 -11.80
N ASP A 620 -24.09 22.41 -11.13
CA ASP A 620 -25.38 22.13 -11.75
C ASP A 620 -25.82 23.25 -12.71
N PRO A 621 -26.14 22.94 -13.99
CA PRO A 621 -26.65 23.90 -14.95
C PRO A 621 -27.89 24.68 -14.45
N GLU A 622 -28.85 24.02 -13.81
CA GLU A 622 -30.10 24.64 -13.34
C GLU A 622 -29.84 25.66 -12.24
N TYR A 623 -28.90 25.35 -11.34
CA TYR A 623 -28.47 26.26 -10.31
C TYR A 623 -27.81 27.53 -10.88
N THR A 624 -26.97 27.38 -11.91
CA THR A 624 -26.34 28.52 -12.60
C THR A 624 -27.33 29.47 -13.25
N ASN A 625 -28.41 28.94 -13.81
CA ASN A 625 -29.42 29.75 -14.49
C ASN A 625 -30.23 30.59 -13.50
N ASN A 626 -30.37 30.13 -12.25
CA ASN A 626 -31.13 30.80 -11.19
C ASN A 626 -30.28 31.72 -10.30
N ASN A 627 -28.96 31.56 -10.28
CA ASN A 627 -28.02 32.39 -9.50
C ASN A 627 -26.85 32.86 -10.39
N PRO A 628 -27.00 33.99 -11.12
CA PRO A 628 -25.94 34.52 -11.98
C PRO A 628 -24.69 34.91 -11.19
N GLU A 629 -23.53 34.93 -11.87
CA GLU A 629 -22.21 35.19 -11.29
C GLU A 629 -22.21 36.38 -10.31
N GLY A 630 -21.70 36.16 -9.08
CA GLY A 630 -21.59 37.20 -8.05
C GLY A 630 -22.76 37.28 -7.06
N THR A 631 -23.77 36.40 -7.14
CA THR A 631 -24.89 36.34 -6.17
C THR A 631 -24.66 35.33 -5.05
N THR A 632 -25.14 35.63 -3.84
CA THR A 632 -25.14 34.70 -2.70
C THR A 632 -26.23 33.65 -2.89
N PRO A 633 -25.91 32.34 -2.85
CA PRO A 633 -26.87 31.28 -3.08
C PRO A 633 -28.01 31.21 -2.06
N LYS A 634 -29.24 30.92 -2.51
CA LYS A 634 -30.40 30.69 -1.63
C LYS A 634 -30.63 29.23 -1.20
N THR A 635 -29.99 28.25 -1.84
CA THR A 635 -30.34 26.81 -1.72
C THR A 635 -29.14 25.88 -1.58
N LEU A 636 -28.04 26.31 -0.94
CA LEU A 636 -26.91 25.42 -0.70
C LEU A 636 -27.19 24.42 0.43
N PRO A 637 -26.56 23.22 0.38
CA PRO A 637 -26.60 22.28 1.49
C PRO A 637 -26.17 22.94 2.80
N GLU A 638 -26.95 22.71 3.85
CA GLU A 638 -26.63 23.24 5.18
C GLU A 638 -25.28 22.71 5.67
N LEU A 639 -24.48 23.60 6.24
CA LEU A 639 -23.19 23.22 6.81
C LEU A 639 -23.43 22.30 8.01
N PRO A 640 -22.81 21.10 8.06
CA PRO A 640 -22.98 20.20 9.19
C PRO A 640 -22.53 20.88 10.48
N GLU A 641 -23.34 20.78 11.53
CA GLU A 641 -22.92 21.22 12.86
C GLU A 641 -21.78 20.35 13.37
N LEU A 642 -20.73 20.98 13.88
CA LEU A 642 -19.66 20.30 14.60
C LEU A 642 -19.92 20.51 16.10
N ASP A 643 -20.40 19.48 16.82
CA ASP A 643 -20.51 19.51 18.29
C ASP A 643 -19.11 19.40 18.93
N PHE A 644 -18.33 20.47 18.79
CA PHE A 644 -16.98 20.55 19.34
C PHE A 644 -16.97 21.46 20.58
N SER A 645 -16.88 20.85 21.76
CA SER A 645 -16.70 21.56 23.03
C SER A 645 -15.58 20.92 23.85
N LEU A 646 -14.48 21.66 24.04
CA LEU A 646 -13.39 21.27 24.94
C LEU A 646 -13.86 21.21 26.41
N GLN A 647 -14.96 21.89 26.75
CA GLN A 647 -15.55 21.89 28.09
C GLN A 647 -16.28 20.58 28.42
N LYS A 648 -16.65 19.78 27.41
CA LYS A 648 -17.24 18.44 27.57
C LYS A 648 -16.18 17.32 27.69
N GLY A 649 -14.90 17.65 27.90
CA GLY A 649 -13.82 16.65 28.03
C GLY A 649 -13.20 16.19 26.69
N ASN A 650 -13.66 16.73 25.56
CA ASN A 650 -13.12 16.41 24.25
C ASN A 650 -11.73 17.04 24.07
N SER A 651 -10.80 16.27 23.52
CA SER A 651 -9.49 16.76 23.08
C SER A 651 -9.61 17.54 21.78
N PRO A 652 -8.81 18.60 21.56
CA PRO A 652 -8.60 19.12 20.22
C PRO A 652 -7.95 18.03 19.38
N ASP A 653 -8.70 17.51 18.42
CA ASP A 653 -8.30 16.40 17.58
C ASP A 653 -8.33 16.78 16.11
N TRP A 654 -7.99 15.81 15.26
CA TRP A 654 -7.91 16.00 13.83
C TRP A 654 -9.23 16.44 13.18
N GLU A 655 -10.39 16.13 13.77
CA GLU A 655 -11.72 16.40 13.19
C GLU A 655 -11.99 17.90 13.08
N LEU A 656 -11.63 18.65 14.13
CA LEU A 656 -11.75 20.12 14.13
C LEU A 656 -10.98 20.75 12.96
N TYR A 657 -9.74 20.30 12.75
CA TYR A 657 -8.89 20.85 11.69
C TYR A 657 -9.39 20.42 10.32
N ASN A 658 -9.75 19.14 10.18
CA ASN A 658 -10.35 18.61 8.95
C ASN A 658 -11.59 19.40 8.57
N TYR A 659 -12.46 19.69 9.53
CA TYR A 659 -13.65 20.51 9.34
C TYR A 659 -13.31 21.90 8.82
N CYS A 660 -12.47 22.64 9.55
CA CYS A 660 -12.12 24.02 9.19
C CYS A 660 -11.41 24.12 7.83
N TYR A 661 -10.42 23.26 7.58
CA TYR A 661 -9.66 23.29 6.33
C TYR A 661 -10.45 22.77 5.14
N THR A 662 -11.36 21.80 5.33
CA THR A 662 -12.26 21.36 4.25
C THR A 662 -13.16 22.51 3.83
N ILE A 663 -13.75 23.27 4.77
CA ILE A 663 -14.59 24.43 4.41
C ILE A 663 -13.78 25.49 3.66
N LEU A 664 -12.56 25.80 4.12
CA LEU A 664 -11.66 26.70 3.42
C LEU A 664 -11.35 26.24 2.00
N ASP A 665 -11.16 24.93 1.81
CA ASP A 665 -10.93 24.33 0.51
C ASP A 665 -12.17 24.44 -0.38
N THR A 666 -13.36 24.13 0.14
CA THR A 666 -14.65 24.24 -0.55
C THR A 666 -14.89 25.67 -1.04
N VAL A 667 -14.70 26.69 -0.19
CA VAL A 667 -14.85 28.11 -0.56
C VAL A 667 -13.93 28.49 -1.73
N LYS A 668 -12.73 27.91 -1.79
CA LYS A 668 -11.80 28.16 -2.90
C LYS A 668 -12.20 27.41 -4.17
N LEU A 669 -12.67 26.17 -4.03
CA LEU A 669 -13.18 25.37 -5.14
C LEU A 669 -14.41 26.02 -5.80
N THR A 670 -15.37 26.53 -5.03
CA THR A 670 -16.56 27.20 -5.60
C THR A 670 -16.21 28.47 -6.37
N ARG A 671 -15.21 29.23 -5.88
CA ARG A 671 -14.66 30.37 -6.61
C ARG A 671 -13.99 29.95 -7.90
N GLN A 672 -13.20 28.88 -7.89
CA GLN A 672 -12.53 28.36 -9.10
C GLN A 672 -13.52 27.83 -10.14
N ALA A 673 -14.58 27.14 -9.70
CA ALA A 673 -15.59 26.58 -10.57
C ALA A 673 -16.37 27.66 -11.33
N LYS A 674 -17.01 28.60 -10.61
CA LYS A 674 -17.94 29.58 -11.19
C LYS A 674 -17.93 30.96 -10.50
N ASN A 675 -16.82 31.36 -9.87
CA ASN A 675 -16.73 32.62 -9.11
C ASN A 675 -17.81 32.77 -8.00
N VAL A 676 -18.32 31.66 -7.46
CA VAL A 676 -19.33 31.69 -6.40
C VAL A 676 -18.68 32.01 -5.06
N HIS A 677 -19.16 33.08 -4.42
CA HIS A 677 -18.69 33.54 -3.11
C HIS A 677 -19.53 32.97 -1.98
N LEU A 678 -18.98 31.98 -1.27
CA LEU A 678 -19.52 31.49 0.00
C LEU A 678 -18.98 32.36 1.15
N ASP A 679 -19.86 33.03 1.89
CA ASP A 679 -19.49 33.78 3.10
C ASP A 679 -19.68 32.93 4.36
N LEU A 680 -18.70 32.06 4.63
CA LEU A 680 -18.65 31.22 5.84
C LEU A 680 -17.62 31.73 6.86
N LYS A 681 -17.03 32.91 6.60
CA LYS A 681 -15.97 33.48 7.43
C LYS A 681 -16.42 33.78 8.87
N PRO A 682 -17.62 34.34 9.12
CA PRO A 682 -18.06 34.63 10.49
C PRO A 682 -18.18 33.36 11.35
N SER A 683 -18.82 32.30 10.84
CA SER A 683 -19.04 31.04 11.55
C SER A 683 -17.71 30.35 11.89
N LEU A 684 -16.77 30.29 10.94
CA LEU A 684 -15.43 29.73 11.17
C LEU A 684 -14.61 30.56 12.16
N THR A 685 -14.65 31.90 12.04
CA THR A 685 -13.90 32.80 12.93
C THR A 685 -14.40 32.65 14.37
N ASN A 686 -15.71 32.52 14.56
CA ASN A 686 -16.33 32.30 15.86
C ASN A 686 -15.90 30.95 16.46
N LEU A 687 -15.98 29.86 15.69
CA LEU A 687 -15.55 28.53 16.14
C LEU A 687 -14.07 28.52 16.56
N VAL A 688 -13.18 29.02 15.70
CA VAL A 688 -11.74 29.04 15.95
C VAL A 688 -11.40 29.93 17.15
N THR A 689 -12.12 31.03 17.35
CA THR A 689 -11.97 31.90 18.52
C THR A 689 -12.44 31.21 19.80
N SER A 690 -13.58 30.54 19.76
CA SER A 690 -14.11 29.74 20.88
C SER A 690 -13.11 28.67 21.33
N VAL A 691 -12.63 27.84 20.40
CA VAL A 691 -11.63 26.80 20.70
C VAL A 691 -10.33 27.39 21.24
N THR A 692 -9.88 28.53 20.73
CA THR A 692 -8.67 29.20 21.24
C THR A 692 -8.82 29.61 22.70
N ASN A 693 -10.00 30.08 23.09
CA ASN A 693 -10.28 30.51 24.46
C ASN A 693 -10.32 29.29 25.41
N ASP A 694 -11.01 28.23 24.99
CA ASP A 694 -11.15 26.99 25.76
C ASP A 694 -9.83 26.21 25.92
N LEU A 695 -8.88 26.35 24.98
CA LEU A 695 -7.59 25.67 25.06
C LEU A 695 -6.78 26.04 26.32
N ASN A 696 -7.02 27.23 26.89
CA ASN A 696 -6.35 27.66 28.12
C ASN A 696 -6.89 26.95 29.37
N SER A 697 -8.19 26.63 29.41
CA SER A 697 -8.79 25.86 30.52
C SER A 697 -8.55 24.35 30.36
N TYR A 698 -8.43 23.88 29.11
CA TYR A 698 -8.16 22.48 28.75
C TYR A 698 -6.97 21.86 29.50
N SER A 699 -5.80 22.53 29.48
CA SER A 699 -4.57 21.99 30.07
C SER A 699 -4.71 21.71 31.57
N SER A 700 -5.42 22.59 32.29
CA SER A 700 -5.64 22.45 33.73
C SER A 700 -6.63 21.33 34.05
N SER A 701 -7.65 21.15 33.21
CA SER A 701 -8.62 20.05 33.34
C SER A 701 -7.97 18.69 33.06
N ALA A 702 -7.30 18.57 31.91
CA ALA A 702 -6.63 17.33 31.49
C ALA A 702 -5.55 16.89 32.50
N SER A 703 -4.76 17.83 33.05
CA SER A 703 -3.74 17.49 34.05
C SER A 703 -4.35 16.88 35.33
N LYS A 704 -5.54 17.30 35.74
CA LYS A 704 -6.23 16.71 36.91
C LYS A 704 -6.71 15.28 36.62
N SER A 705 -7.14 14.99 35.40
CA SER A 705 -7.71 13.68 35.02
C SER A 705 -6.66 12.62 34.65
N ILE A 706 -5.47 13.02 34.19
CA ILE A 706 -4.42 12.08 33.80
C ILE A 706 -3.65 11.59 35.02
N LYS A 707 -3.56 10.26 35.19
CA LYS A 707 -2.91 9.60 36.33
C LYS A 707 -1.42 9.27 36.12
N TYR A 708 -0.99 9.13 34.87
CA TYR A 708 0.29 8.48 34.52
C TYR A 708 1.26 9.42 33.79
N GLY A 709 2.57 9.12 33.88
CA GLY A 709 3.63 9.75 33.09
C GLY A 709 3.92 11.24 33.40
N GLU A 710 4.76 11.87 32.58
CA GLU A 710 5.05 13.32 32.63
C GLU A 710 3.92 14.14 32.00
N LYS A 711 2.70 14.00 32.55
CA LYS A 711 1.48 14.59 32.00
C LYS A 711 1.59 16.10 31.72
N ASP A 712 2.18 16.87 32.63
CA ASP A 712 2.27 18.33 32.46
C ASP A 712 3.17 18.72 31.27
N LYS A 713 4.27 17.99 31.07
CA LYS A 713 5.18 18.24 29.93
C LYS A 713 4.51 17.86 28.62
N ILE A 714 3.85 16.70 28.58
CA ILE A 714 3.18 16.19 27.38
C ILE A 714 2.00 17.08 27.00
N LEU A 715 1.16 17.47 27.97
CA LEU A 715 0.04 18.38 27.75
C LEU A 715 0.51 19.75 27.26
N ARG A 716 1.62 20.29 27.78
CA ARG A 716 2.21 21.54 27.26
C ARG A 716 2.57 21.42 25.78
N ILE A 717 3.23 20.33 25.38
CA ILE A 717 3.58 20.07 23.97
C ILE A 717 2.32 20.04 23.09
N ILE A 718 1.28 19.32 23.53
CA ILE A 718 0.00 19.21 22.82
C ILE A 718 -0.61 20.61 22.64
N VAL A 719 -0.75 21.37 23.73
CA VAL A 719 -1.35 22.72 23.73
C VAL A 719 -0.56 23.71 22.88
N GLU A 720 0.77 23.68 22.93
CA GLU A 720 1.62 24.57 22.12
C GLU A 720 1.46 24.31 20.61
N GLU A 721 1.40 23.05 20.19
CA GLU A 721 1.16 22.70 18.79
C GLU A 721 -0.23 23.15 18.34
N HIS A 722 -1.27 22.95 19.15
CA HIS A 722 -2.61 23.46 18.83
C HIS A 722 -2.67 24.97 18.72
N ARG A 723 -2.00 25.72 19.61
CA ARG A 723 -1.90 27.19 19.51
C ARG A 723 -1.27 27.62 18.19
N LYS A 724 -0.19 26.95 17.77
CA LYS A 724 0.47 27.20 16.49
C LYS A 724 -0.46 26.93 15.31
N ASN A 725 -1.16 25.78 15.31
CA ASN A 725 -2.08 25.40 14.23
C ASN A 725 -3.30 26.33 14.15
N LEU A 726 -3.90 26.69 15.28
CA LEU A 726 -5.02 27.64 15.34
C LEU A 726 -4.61 29.04 14.89
N LYS A 727 -3.42 29.52 15.29
CA LYS A 727 -2.88 30.80 14.81
C LYS A 727 -2.72 30.80 13.28
N LYS A 728 -2.25 29.69 12.71
CA LYS A 728 -2.12 29.55 11.26
C LYS A 728 -3.49 29.54 10.57
N LEU A 729 -4.44 28.78 11.10
CA LEU A 729 -5.81 28.75 10.58
C LEU A 729 -6.46 30.14 10.60
N LYS A 730 -6.33 30.89 11.71
CA LYS A 730 -6.78 32.29 11.82
C LYS A 730 -6.15 33.22 10.78
N SER A 731 -4.90 32.96 10.36
CA SER A 731 -4.24 33.78 9.34
C SER A 731 -4.72 33.49 7.91
N LEU A 732 -5.35 32.33 7.69
CA LEU A 732 -5.88 31.92 6.39
C LEU A 732 -7.35 32.30 6.20
N LEU A 733 -8.10 32.41 7.30
CA LEU A 733 -9.48 32.92 7.37
C LEU A 733 -9.50 34.45 7.18
#